data_AF-A0A3R9ATV3-F1
#
_entry.id   AF-A0A3R9ATV3-F1
#
_cell.length_a   1.000
_cell.length_b   1.000
_cell.length_c   1.000
_cell.angle_alpha   90.00
_cell.angle_beta   90.00
_cell.angle_gamma   90.00
#
_symmetry.space_group_name_H-M   'P 1'
#
loop_
_entity.id
_entity.type
_entity.pdbx_description
1 polymer ?
#
loop_
_entity_poly.entity_id
_entity_poly.type
_entity_poly.pdbx_seq_one_letter_code
_entity_poly.pdbx_strand_id
1 'polypeptide(L)'
;MSLRRTVSFTASLAALGVAAVVVNAPASAARADEGMWTFDNFPIQTVNDKYGTRIDQSWLDRVRNAAVRLQGCSASFVSGEGLILTNHHCVISCVQDLSTAQNDYVKNGWMPATREEEKTCPGQTAEVLTDITDVTERVLGAGSGLEGAAFVAARSAEIDAIQKEACGDDRKLTCQVISFYRGGKYALYKFRKYEDVRLAFAPEFQAAFFGGDPDNFNFPRYALDAAFLRAYEDGKPVASPNHLKWNPNAPVDGEVTFVAGNPGSTSRLLTISQLERLRDQQIPITLIQSAELRGRLVEYSTTGEEEKRVALDPIFGLENSFKVYYGQQGALTDPTFMGKKRQEEAELRQRVAADPAVAERIGDPWGDLEKVQVTARDLYLPYRQLEANAGGGSTLYSYARAIVRASKERAKPVAERRAGYADSDIAALGRRLASEAPIPVGVEEIQLSHWMLKTREYLTVDSADVKTMLGAESPEVIAARLVQSRLIDPAYRAQALAMTPEQLAASGDPMIAFVLANDNAAQAIRTQWDAGVNAPTARAAEKVAQARFAVYGDNLYPDATFSLRLSYGQVKGWTYRGVTVPSFTHMGGLYERATGAEPFNASERFVAAQDRINKNVVYDFVSTNDIIGGNSGSPVINAKGEVIGAAFDGNIHSLGGSFGYDGELNRTVSVSTAAVTEALRTVYNQPRLLRELGVRR
;
A
#
# COMPACT_ATOMS: atom_id res chain seq x y z
N MET A 1 -33.29 -21.64 -62.99
CA MET A 1 -33.30 -20.37 -63.75
C MET A 1 -34.26 -19.41 -63.06
N SER A 2 -33.74 -18.29 -62.56
CA SER A 2 -34.36 -16.99 -62.22
C SER A 2 -35.88 -16.91 -61.94
N LEU A 3 -36.27 -16.33 -60.79
CA LEU A 3 -36.75 -14.93 -60.72
C LEU A 3 -37.25 -14.52 -59.31
N ARG A 4 -36.75 -13.36 -58.86
CA ARG A 4 -37.38 -12.22 -58.16
C ARG A 4 -38.40 -12.42 -57.00
N ARG A 5 -37.95 -11.87 -55.85
CA ARG A 5 -38.54 -10.79 -55.00
C ARG A 5 -39.94 -10.90 -54.37
N THR A 6 -39.93 -10.39 -53.13
CA THR A 6 -40.98 -9.70 -52.34
C THR A 6 -42.15 -10.49 -51.79
N VAL A 7 -42.21 -10.61 -50.45
CA VAL A 7 -43.42 -10.37 -49.65
C VAL A 7 -43.01 -9.86 -48.26
N SER A 8 -43.70 -8.82 -47.79
CA SER A 8 -43.71 -8.37 -46.40
C SER A 8 -45.12 -8.56 -45.83
N PHE A 9 -45.18 -8.98 -44.56
CA PHE A 9 -46.29 -8.99 -43.59
C PHE A 9 -47.60 -9.74 -43.91
N THR A 10 -47.94 -10.74 -43.08
CA THR A 10 -48.85 -10.54 -41.93
C THR A 10 -48.96 -11.79 -41.04
N ALA A 11 -49.00 -11.49 -39.73
CA ALA A 11 -49.42 -12.23 -38.54
C ALA A 11 -49.97 -13.68 -38.65
N SER A 12 -49.50 -14.52 -37.72
CA SER A 12 -50.39 -15.43 -36.97
C SER A 12 -49.79 -15.76 -35.60
N LEU A 13 -50.61 -15.54 -34.57
CA LEU A 13 -50.39 -15.93 -33.18
C LEU A 13 -50.22 -17.46 -33.08
N ALA A 14 -49.23 -17.90 -32.31
CA ALA A 14 -49.29 -19.15 -31.57
C ALA A 14 -48.53 -18.96 -30.26
N ALA A 15 -49.30 -18.77 -29.19
CA ALA A 15 -48.83 -18.81 -27.83
C ALA A 15 -48.39 -20.24 -27.47
N LEU A 16 -47.14 -20.39 -27.04
CA LEU A 16 -46.66 -21.55 -26.30
C LEU A 16 -45.83 -21.00 -25.14
N GLY A 17 -46.42 -21.08 -23.95
CA GLY A 17 -45.80 -20.68 -22.70
C GLY A 17 -44.57 -21.53 -22.42
N VAL A 18 -43.41 -20.89 -22.46
CA VAL A 18 -42.21 -21.40 -21.80
C VAL A 18 -42.15 -20.70 -20.46
N ALA A 19 -42.50 -21.44 -19.41
CA ALA A 19 -42.22 -21.03 -18.04
C ALA A 19 -40.71 -20.78 -17.93
N ALA A 20 -40.33 -19.54 -17.69
CA ALA A 20 -38.96 -19.16 -17.38
C ALA A 20 -38.59 -19.81 -16.05
N VAL A 21 -37.89 -20.94 -16.11
CA VAL A 21 -37.16 -21.47 -14.96
C VAL A 21 -36.06 -20.47 -14.67
N VAL A 22 -36.32 -19.59 -13.70
CA VAL A 22 -35.30 -18.77 -13.04
C VAL A 22 -34.40 -19.77 -12.32
N VAL A 23 -33.33 -20.21 -12.99
CA VAL A 23 -32.25 -20.91 -12.33
C VAL A 23 -31.61 -19.89 -11.41
N ASN A 24 -31.92 -20.00 -10.11
CA ASN A 24 -31.12 -19.39 -9.05
C ASN A 24 -29.71 -19.97 -9.15
N ALA A 25 -28.88 -19.39 -10.01
CA ALA A 25 -27.45 -19.61 -9.95
C ALA A 25 -27.02 -19.10 -8.56
N PRO A 26 -26.38 -19.94 -7.72
CA PRO A 26 -25.82 -19.44 -6.47
C PRO A 26 -24.88 -18.30 -6.84
N ALA A 27 -24.99 -17.19 -6.11
CA ALA A 27 -24.04 -16.08 -6.21
C ALA A 27 -22.63 -16.68 -6.26
N SER A 28 -21.79 -16.21 -7.18
CA SER A 28 -20.40 -16.66 -7.27
C SER A 28 -19.75 -16.43 -5.91
N ALA A 29 -19.76 -17.48 -5.07
CA ALA A 29 -19.01 -17.49 -3.83
C ALA A 29 -17.59 -17.16 -4.22
N ALA A 30 -16.95 -16.23 -3.49
CA ALA A 30 -15.53 -15.97 -3.66
C ALA A 30 -14.82 -17.32 -3.84
N ARG A 31 -14.03 -17.46 -4.91
CA ARG A 31 -13.27 -18.70 -5.09
C ARG A 31 -12.48 -18.90 -3.81
N ALA A 32 -12.44 -20.14 -3.32
CA ALA A 32 -12.24 -20.41 -1.91
C ALA A 32 -10.86 -20.07 -1.33
N ASP A 33 -10.02 -19.26 -1.98
CA ASP A 33 -8.73 -18.71 -1.53
C ASP A 33 -8.61 -17.18 -1.75
N GLU A 34 -9.64 -16.58 -2.34
CA GLU A 34 -9.70 -15.15 -2.62
C GLU A 34 -10.18 -14.39 -1.37
N GLY A 35 -9.56 -13.24 -1.12
CA GLY A 35 -10.07 -12.24 -0.21
C GLY A 35 -9.09 -11.84 0.89
N MET A 36 -9.21 -10.56 1.24
CA MET A 36 -8.51 -9.92 2.37
C MET A 36 -9.55 -9.56 3.42
N TRP A 37 -9.88 -10.54 4.25
CA TRP A 37 -11.01 -10.49 5.18
C TRP A 37 -10.70 -9.62 6.39
N THR A 38 -11.69 -8.89 6.90
CA THR A 38 -11.55 -8.22 8.20
C THR A 38 -11.67 -9.25 9.32
N PHE A 39 -11.05 -9.01 10.46
CA PHE A 39 -11.03 -9.97 11.57
C PHE A 39 -12.42 -10.19 12.20
N ASP A 40 -13.29 -9.20 12.12
CA ASP A 40 -14.69 -9.22 12.58
C ASP A 40 -15.65 -9.88 11.57
N ASN A 41 -15.20 -10.17 10.34
CA ASN A 41 -16.01 -10.82 9.29
C ASN A 41 -15.25 -11.98 8.62
N PHE A 42 -14.36 -12.66 9.35
CA PHE A 42 -13.59 -13.78 8.82
C PHE A 42 -14.47 -15.04 8.68
N PRO A 43 -14.47 -15.74 7.52
CA PRO A 43 -15.39 -16.86 7.27
C PRO A 43 -14.89 -18.17 7.90
N ILE A 44 -14.87 -18.23 9.23
CA ILE A 44 -14.30 -19.35 10.02
C ILE A 44 -14.82 -20.71 9.53
N GLN A 45 -16.14 -20.86 9.38
CA GLN A 45 -16.76 -22.13 9.00
C GLN A 45 -16.30 -22.58 7.60
N THR A 46 -16.36 -21.69 6.61
CA THR A 46 -15.90 -21.99 5.24
C THR A 46 -14.45 -22.46 5.23
N VAL A 47 -13.59 -21.81 6.01
CA VAL A 47 -12.17 -22.16 6.09
C VAL A 47 -11.98 -23.52 6.76
N ASN A 48 -12.62 -23.75 7.90
CA ASN A 48 -12.53 -25.01 8.63
C ASN A 48 -13.06 -26.19 7.81
N ASP A 49 -14.19 -26.02 7.12
CA ASP A 49 -14.80 -27.06 6.29
C ASP A 49 -13.91 -27.39 5.07
N LYS A 50 -13.30 -26.38 4.45
CA LYS A 50 -12.41 -26.58 3.29
C LYS A 50 -11.10 -27.26 3.68
N TYR A 51 -10.48 -26.82 4.77
CA TYR A 51 -9.10 -27.15 5.10
C TYR A 51 -8.95 -28.18 6.23
N GLY A 52 -10.06 -28.59 6.86
CA GLY A 52 -10.03 -29.45 8.03
C GLY A 52 -9.37 -28.79 9.24
N THR A 53 -9.34 -27.46 9.28
CA THR A 53 -8.78 -26.69 10.40
C THR A 53 -9.80 -26.53 11.54
N ARG A 54 -9.33 -25.97 12.66
CA ARG A 54 -10.15 -25.68 13.86
C ARG A 54 -9.93 -24.25 14.31
N ILE A 55 -9.99 -23.32 13.36
CA ILE A 55 -9.91 -21.89 13.65
C ILE A 55 -11.15 -21.50 14.44
N ASP A 56 -10.96 -20.69 15.47
CA ASP A 56 -12.02 -20.12 16.31
C ASP A 56 -11.70 -18.65 16.64
N GLN A 57 -12.58 -18.00 17.42
CA GLN A 57 -12.37 -16.60 17.80
C GLN A 57 -11.10 -16.40 18.63
N SER A 58 -10.75 -17.35 19.51
CA SER A 58 -9.55 -17.24 20.34
C SER A 58 -8.27 -17.26 19.50
N TRP A 59 -8.26 -18.04 18.42
CA TRP A 59 -7.20 -18.06 17.44
C TRP A 59 -7.10 -16.72 16.71
N LEU A 60 -8.24 -16.18 16.25
CA LEU A 60 -8.30 -14.87 15.57
C LEU A 60 -7.78 -13.75 16.47
N ASP A 61 -8.22 -13.70 17.73
CA ASP A 61 -7.82 -12.68 18.70
C ASP A 61 -6.32 -12.72 18.96
N ARG A 62 -5.74 -13.92 19.11
CA ARG A 62 -4.30 -14.10 19.28
C ARG A 62 -3.52 -13.59 18.07
N VAL A 63 -3.93 -13.97 16.86
CA VAL A 63 -3.26 -13.53 15.62
C VAL A 63 -3.37 -12.02 15.44
N ARG A 64 -4.56 -11.44 15.69
CA ARG A 64 -4.81 -10.00 15.64
C ARG A 64 -3.91 -9.23 16.62
N ASN A 65 -3.79 -9.73 17.85
CA ASN A 65 -2.98 -9.10 18.90
C ASN A 65 -1.47 -9.26 18.69
N ALA A 66 -1.04 -10.09 17.74
CA ALA A 66 0.35 -10.32 17.40
C ALA A 66 0.77 -9.63 16.09
N ALA A 67 -0.17 -9.39 15.18
CA ALA A 67 0.05 -8.67 13.95
C ALA A 67 0.34 -7.18 14.24
N VAL A 68 1.37 -6.67 13.59
CA VAL A 68 1.88 -5.31 13.81
C VAL A 68 1.80 -4.54 12.50
N ARG A 69 1.19 -3.36 12.55
CA ARG A 69 1.23 -2.37 11.46
C ARG A 69 2.47 -1.50 11.62
N LEU A 70 3.31 -1.48 10.59
CA LEU A 70 4.40 -0.53 10.42
C LEU A 70 3.98 0.54 9.41
N GLN A 71 4.80 1.58 9.22
CA GLN A 71 4.53 2.58 8.18
C GLN A 71 4.71 1.97 6.80
N GLY A 72 3.61 1.82 6.05
CA GLY A 72 3.61 1.22 4.71
C GLY A 72 3.82 -0.29 4.63
N CYS A 73 4.06 -0.96 5.77
CA CYS A 73 4.36 -2.38 5.86
C CYS A 73 3.60 -3.08 6.99
N SER A 74 3.68 -4.41 6.98
CA SER A 74 3.19 -5.31 8.00
C SER A 74 4.35 -5.98 8.76
N ALA A 75 4.05 -6.52 9.92
CA ALA A 75 5.01 -7.19 10.79
C ALA A 75 4.29 -8.07 11.82
N SER A 76 5.04 -8.73 12.70
CA SER A 76 4.46 -9.45 13.84
C SER A 76 5.39 -9.55 15.04
N PHE A 77 4.83 -9.58 16.24
CA PHE A 77 5.57 -9.98 17.43
C PHE A 77 5.88 -11.48 17.40
N VAL A 78 7.15 -11.84 17.60
CA VAL A 78 7.67 -13.22 17.53
C VAL A 78 8.45 -13.66 18.78
N SER A 79 8.52 -12.82 19.81
CA SER A 79 9.03 -13.16 21.14
C SER A 79 8.17 -12.53 22.23
N GLY A 80 8.34 -12.97 23.48
CA GLY A 80 7.68 -12.37 24.65
C GLY A 80 8.22 -11.00 25.07
N GLU A 81 9.33 -10.56 24.49
CA GLU A 81 10.04 -9.31 24.82
C GLU A 81 10.07 -8.34 23.64
N GLY A 82 8.97 -8.28 22.88
CA GLY A 82 8.74 -7.22 21.90
C GLY A 82 9.54 -7.34 20.61
N LEU A 83 10.18 -8.49 20.32
CA LEU A 83 10.85 -8.73 19.04
C LEU A 83 9.81 -8.81 17.92
N ILE A 84 10.04 -8.06 16.85
CA ILE A 84 9.15 -7.90 15.71
C ILE A 84 9.83 -8.47 14.46
N LEU A 85 9.19 -9.43 13.79
CA LEU A 85 9.57 -9.89 12.44
C LEU A 85 8.92 -9.00 11.39
N THR A 86 9.70 -8.54 10.41
CA THR A 86 9.24 -7.89 9.19
C THR A 86 10.21 -8.19 8.04
N ASN A 87 10.04 -7.57 6.88
CA ASN A 87 10.97 -7.68 5.76
C ASN A 87 12.12 -6.67 5.87
N HIS A 88 13.23 -6.97 5.21
CA HIS A 88 14.34 -6.04 5.11
C HIS A 88 13.95 -4.78 4.33
N HIS A 89 13.22 -4.93 3.21
CA HIS A 89 12.78 -3.76 2.45
C HIS A 89 11.75 -2.89 3.20
N CYS A 90 11.12 -3.39 4.26
CA CYS A 90 10.27 -2.60 5.15
C CYS A 90 11.05 -1.73 6.14
N VAL A 91 12.34 -2.02 6.33
CA VAL A 91 13.22 -1.27 7.24
C VAL A 91 14.38 -0.60 6.50
N ILE A 92 14.44 -0.70 5.16
CA ILE A 92 15.56 -0.18 4.37
C ILE A 92 15.76 1.32 4.55
N SER A 93 14.68 2.09 4.66
CA SER A 93 14.76 3.53 4.98
C SER A 93 15.40 3.76 6.34
N CYS A 94 14.99 3.02 7.38
CA CYS A 94 15.63 3.06 8.69
C CYS A 94 17.12 2.67 8.62
N VAL A 95 17.47 1.62 7.87
CA VAL A 95 18.87 1.19 7.70
C VAL A 95 19.69 2.28 6.99
N GLN A 96 19.14 2.88 5.95
CA GLN A 96 19.77 3.98 5.19
C GLN A 96 19.94 5.23 6.06
N ASP A 97 18.92 5.63 6.82
CA ASP A 97 18.94 6.81 7.68
C ASP A 97 19.94 6.67 8.84
N LEU A 98 20.12 5.45 9.35
CA LEU A 98 21.12 5.14 10.37
C LEU A 98 22.54 5.04 9.80
N SER A 99 22.70 4.91 8.48
CA SER A 99 24.00 4.74 7.82
C SER A 99 24.74 6.06 7.63
N THR A 100 26.07 5.99 7.59
CA THR A 100 26.94 7.11 7.24
C THR A 100 27.95 6.68 6.19
N ALA A 101 28.70 7.62 5.61
CA ALA A 101 29.80 7.30 4.69
C ALA A 101 30.86 6.37 5.31
N GLN A 102 31.01 6.37 6.64
CA GLN A 102 31.93 5.50 7.37
C GLN A 102 31.28 4.17 7.80
N ASN A 103 29.98 4.16 8.06
CA ASN A 103 29.23 3.00 8.52
C ASN A 103 28.00 2.78 7.63
N ASP A 104 28.18 2.06 6.54
CA ASP A 104 27.10 1.71 5.62
C ASP A 104 26.42 0.41 6.07
N TYR A 105 25.30 0.52 6.77
CA TYR A 105 24.52 -0.64 7.21
C TYR A 105 23.67 -1.25 6.08
N VAL A 106 23.44 -0.54 4.98
CA VAL A 106 22.77 -1.10 3.80
C VAL A 106 23.68 -2.13 3.13
N LYS A 107 24.95 -1.77 2.95
CA LYS A 107 25.97 -2.68 2.42
C LYS A 107 26.35 -3.77 3.41
N ASN A 108 26.57 -3.43 4.67
CA ASN A 108 27.20 -4.33 5.63
C ASN A 108 26.22 -5.06 6.56
N GLY A 109 24.93 -4.71 6.53
CA GLY A 109 23.92 -5.17 7.47
C GLY A 109 24.05 -4.53 8.87
N TRP A 110 23.09 -4.84 9.74
CA TRP A 110 23.09 -4.46 11.15
C TRP A 110 22.90 -5.69 12.05
N MET A 111 23.90 -6.00 12.88
CA MET A 111 23.93 -7.18 13.77
C MET A 111 24.52 -6.81 15.15
N PRO A 112 23.75 -6.15 16.02
CA PRO A 112 24.25 -5.73 17.32
C PRO A 112 24.57 -6.94 18.19
N ALA A 113 25.67 -6.88 18.94
CA ALA A 113 26.08 -7.95 19.84
C ALA A 113 25.13 -8.05 21.05
N THR A 114 24.61 -6.90 21.49
CA THR A 114 23.78 -6.75 22.69
C THR A 114 22.43 -6.08 22.38
N ARG A 115 21.51 -6.05 23.35
CA ARG A 115 20.20 -5.35 23.17
C ARG A 115 20.37 -3.85 23.29
N GLU A 116 21.33 -3.43 24.09
CA GLU A 116 21.64 -2.05 24.41
C GLU A 116 22.18 -1.29 23.19
N GLU A 117 22.74 -2.03 22.23
CA GLU A 117 23.20 -1.50 20.94
C GLU A 117 22.08 -1.28 19.91
N GLU A 118 20.89 -1.89 20.10
CA GLU A 118 19.77 -1.76 19.15
C GLU A 118 19.42 -0.27 18.91
N LYS A 119 19.34 0.14 17.63
CA LYS A 119 19.23 1.56 17.23
C LYS A 119 17.79 1.96 16.96
N THR A 120 17.32 3.07 17.50
CA THR A 120 15.99 3.62 17.19
C THR A 120 15.87 3.97 15.71
N CYS A 121 14.85 3.46 15.04
CA CYS A 121 14.52 3.81 13.67
C CYS A 121 13.84 5.20 13.64
N PRO A 122 14.42 6.22 12.98
CA PRO A 122 13.84 7.54 12.92
C PRO A 122 12.40 7.53 12.40
N GLY A 123 11.47 8.13 13.15
CA GLY A 123 10.07 8.25 12.76
C GLY A 123 9.26 6.95 12.76
N GLN A 124 9.86 5.76 12.89
CA GLN A 124 9.18 4.47 12.83
C GLN A 124 8.26 4.26 14.04
N THR A 125 7.07 3.71 13.77
CA THR A 125 6.12 3.31 14.80
C THR A 125 5.67 1.87 14.57
N ALA A 126 5.21 1.21 15.63
CA ALA A 126 4.60 -0.11 15.58
C ALA A 126 3.21 -0.05 16.23
N GLU A 127 2.19 -0.55 15.56
CA GLU A 127 0.80 -0.48 16.01
C GLU A 127 0.12 -1.85 16.02
N VAL A 128 -0.60 -2.18 17.09
CA VAL A 128 -1.38 -3.43 17.21
C VAL A 128 -2.85 -3.11 17.32
N LEU A 129 -3.68 -3.76 16.51
CA LEU A 129 -5.14 -3.59 16.55
C LEU A 129 -5.73 -4.26 17.80
N THR A 130 -6.31 -3.46 18.70
CA THR A 130 -6.91 -3.95 19.95
C THR A 130 -8.42 -4.10 19.87
N ASP A 131 -9.11 -3.25 19.09
CA ASP A 131 -10.57 -3.25 19.01
C ASP A 131 -11.06 -2.81 17.62
N ILE A 132 -12.20 -3.38 17.20
CA ILE A 132 -12.95 -2.99 16.01
C ILE A 132 -14.39 -2.73 16.46
N THR A 133 -14.92 -1.55 16.14
CA THR A 133 -16.29 -1.15 16.49
C THR A 133 -17.02 -0.67 15.24
N ASP A 134 -18.18 -1.24 14.91
CA ASP A 134 -19.03 -0.72 13.84
C ASP A 134 -19.57 0.67 14.22
N VAL A 135 -19.37 1.65 13.32
CA VAL A 135 -19.84 3.03 13.48
C VAL A 135 -20.61 3.51 12.24
N THR A 136 -21.10 2.56 11.43
CA THR A 136 -21.76 2.79 10.15
C THR A 136 -22.97 3.71 10.29
N GLU A 137 -23.87 3.42 11.23
CA GLU A 137 -25.10 4.22 11.41
C GLU A 137 -24.80 5.68 11.77
N ARG A 138 -23.80 5.93 12.63
CA ARG A 138 -23.38 7.28 13.02
C ARG A 138 -22.89 8.08 11.81
N VAL A 139 -21.94 7.50 11.06
CA VAL A 139 -21.30 8.18 9.93
C VAL A 139 -22.29 8.38 8.77
N LEU A 140 -23.11 7.39 8.46
CA LEU A 140 -24.13 7.52 7.41
C LEU A 140 -25.20 8.56 7.81
N GLY A 141 -25.65 8.54 9.07
CA GLY A 141 -26.63 9.48 9.62
C GLY A 141 -26.18 10.94 9.54
N ALA A 142 -24.91 11.23 9.83
CA ALA A 142 -24.37 12.59 9.78
C ALA A 142 -24.42 13.24 8.39
N GLY A 143 -24.34 12.44 7.31
CA GLY A 143 -24.42 12.93 5.94
C GLY A 143 -25.83 12.95 5.34
N SER A 144 -26.84 12.49 6.07
CA SER A 144 -28.19 12.28 5.52
C SER A 144 -28.83 13.59 5.05
N GLY A 145 -29.36 13.61 3.82
CA GLY A 145 -30.01 14.78 3.22
C GLY A 145 -29.07 15.93 2.82
N LEU A 146 -27.76 15.81 3.03
CA LEU A 146 -26.77 16.81 2.66
C LEU A 146 -26.16 16.52 1.28
N GLU A 147 -25.66 17.57 0.63
CA GLU A 147 -24.98 17.48 -0.67
C GLU A 147 -23.69 18.32 -0.71
N GLY A 148 -22.88 18.11 -1.75
CA GLY A 148 -21.66 18.88 -2.02
C GLY A 148 -20.70 18.95 -0.82
N ALA A 149 -20.19 20.14 -0.54
CA ALA A 149 -19.25 20.36 0.56
C ALA A 149 -19.86 20.08 1.95
N ALA A 150 -21.18 20.31 2.13
CA ALA A 150 -21.85 20.10 3.42
C ALA A 150 -21.90 18.60 3.79
N PHE A 151 -22.16 17.73 2.81
CA PHE A 151 -22.12 16.28 2.99
C PHE A 151 -20.76 15.79 3.47
N VAL A 152 -19.68 16.24 2.81
CA VAL A 152 -18.31 15.86 3.17
C VAL A 152 -17.96 16.38 4.56
N ALA A 153 -18.25 17.67 4.84
CA ALA A 153 -17.94 18.29 6.11
C ALA A 153 -18.63 17.61 7.29
N ALA A 154 -19.93 17.28 7.18
CA ALA A 154 -20.67 16.64 8.26
C ALA A 154 -20.13 15.25 8.60
N ARG A 155 -19.81 14.43 7.59
CA ARG A 155 -19.21 13.10 7.81
C ARG A 155 -17.81 13.18 8.38
N SER A 156 -16.98 14.09 7.88
CA SER A 156 -15.65 14.33 8.45
C SER A 156 -15.72 14.73 9.91
N ALA A 157 -16.62 15.65 10.27
CA ALA A 157 -16.82 16.07 11.65
C ALA A 157 -17.27 14.92 12.56
N GLU A 158 -18.19 14.06 12.10
CA GLU A 158 -18.63 12.88 12.86
C GLU A 158 -17.51 11.85 13.03
N ILE A 159 -16.72 11.60 11.99
CA ILE A 159 -15.54 10.72 12.05
C ILE A 159 -14.54 11.26 13.09
N ASP A 160 -14.24 12.56 13.05
CA ASP A 160 -13.32 13.19 14.00
C ASP A 160 -13.86 13.10 15.44
N ALA A 161 -15.17 13.28 15.64
CA ALA A 161 -15.82 13.12 16.93
C ALA A 161 -15.69 11.68 17.46
N ILE A 162 -16.01 10.66 16.64
CA ILE A 162 -15.86 9.23 16.99
C ILE A 162 -14.43 8.91 17.42
N GLN A 163 -13.43 9.35 16.65
CA GLN A 163 -12.02 9.08 16.95
C GLN A 163 -11.59 9.74 18.26
N LYS A 164 -12.02 10.99 18.48
CA LYS A 164 -11.72 11.74 19.71
C LYS A 164 -12.39 11.14 20.93
N GLU A 165 -13.65 10.69 20.82
CA GLU A 165 -14.37 9.99 21.89
C GLU A 165 -13.64 8.70 22.32
N ALA A 166 -13.06 7.97 21.37
CA ALA A 166 -12.49 6.65 21.63
C ALA A 166 -11.03 6.63 22.12
N CYS A 167 -10.22 7.61 21.70
CA CYS A 167 -8.80 7.70 22.06
C CYS A 167 -8.41 8.94 22.87
N GLY A 168 -9.24 10.00 22.89
CA GLY A 168 -8.86 11.28 23.49
C GLY A 168 -7.52 11.79 22.95
N ASP A 169 -6.68 12.31 23.85
CA ASP A 169 -5.32 12.77 23.55
C ASP A 169 -4.22 11.75 23.95
N ASP A 170 -4.60 10.48 24.16
CA ASP A 170 -3.64 9.44 24.57
C ASP A 170 -2.68 9.06 23.43
N ARG A 171 -1.43 9.49 23.55
CA ARG A 171 -0.36 9.21 22.58
C ARG A 171 -0.02 7.72 22.43
N LYS A 172 -0.44 6.89 23.38
CA LYS A 172 -0.27 5.43 23.35
C LYS A 172 -1.29 4.74 22.46
N LEU A 173 -2.28 5.48 21.94
CA LEU A 173 -3.37 4.96 21.14
C LEU A 173 -3.45 5.67 19.78
N THR A 174 -3.88 4.93 18.76
CA THR A 174 -4.30 5.47 17.47
C THR A 174 -5.72 5.00 17.21
N CYS A 175 -6.66 5.92 16.98
CA CYS A 175 -8.04 5.60 16.60
C CYS A 175 -8.27 6.05 15.16
N GLN A 176 -8.79 5.15 14.32
CA GLN A 176 -9.04 5.42 12.91
C GLN A 176 -10.40 4.90 12.50
N VAL A 177 -11.30 5.76 12.02
CA VAL A 177 -12.51 5.30 11.33
C VAL A 177 -12.13 4.92 9.90
N ILE A 178 -12.44 3.70 9.51
CA ILE A 178 -12.11 3.12 8.22
C ILE A 178 -13.39 2.92 7.43
N SER A 179 -13.41 3.45 6.20
CA SER A 179 -14.50 3.25 5.24
C SER A 179 -14.28 1.98 4.45
N PHE A 180 -15.25 1.07 4.49
CA PHE A 180 -15.26 -0.18 3.74
C PHE A 180 -16.32 -0.16 2.65
N TYR A 181 -16.16 -1.03 1.66
CA TYR A 181 -17.06 -1.17 0.52
C TYR A 181 -17.34 0.17 -0.17
N ARG A 182 -16.35 1.07 -0.19
CA ARG A 182 -16.44 2.42 -0.77
C ARG A 182 -17.53 3.31 -0.17
N GLY A 183 -17.66 3.28 1.16
CA GLY A 183 -18.64 4.06 1.92
C GLY A 183 -19.89 3.29 2.32
N GLY A 184 -19.93 1.97 2.04
CA GLY A 184 -21.06 1.13 2.43
C GLY A 184 -21.07 0.72 3.92
N LYS A 185 -19.90 0.60 4.54
CA LYS A 185 -19.75 0.34 5.98
C LYS A 185 -18.61 1.17 6.56
N TYR A 186 -18.67 1.47 7.85
CA TYR A 186 -17.62 2.18 8.59
C TYR A 186 -17.34 1.46 9.91
N ALA A 187 -16.05 1.27 10.21
CA ALA A 187 -15.65 0.75 11.52
C ALA A 187 -14.49 1.55 12.10
N LEU A 188 -14.55 1.80 13.40
CA LEU A 188 -13.50 2.38 14.19
C LEU A 188 -12.50 1.28 14.58
N TYR A 189 -11.25 1.47 14.17
CA TYR A 189 -10.13 0.62 14.54
C TYR A 189 -9.32 1.34 15.62
N LYS A 190 -9.16 0.69 16.78
CA LYS A 190 -8.35 1.18 17.89
C LYS A 190 -7.05 0.40 17.96
N PHE A 191 -5.93 1.11 17.92
CA PHE A 191 -4.59 0.53 17.96
C PHE A 191 -3.84 0.93 19.23
N ARG A 192 -3.07 0.00 19.80
CA ARG A 192 -1.98 0.31 20.72
C ARG A 192 -0.74 0.69 19.92
N LYS A 193 -0.19 1.89 20.16
CA LYS A 193 0.95 2.47 19.42
C LYS A 193 2.25 2.51 20.23
N TYR A 194 3.32 1.99 19.67
CA TYR A 194 4.69 2.10 20.20
C TYR A 194 5.50 3.08 19.35
N GLU A 195 6.10 4.09 19.99
CA GLU A 195 6.89 5.14 19.33
C GLU A 195 8.41 4.90 19.40
N ASP A 196 8.90 4.09 20.36
CA ASP A 196 10.31 3.65 20.41
C ASP A 196 10.41 2.28 19.75
N VAL A 197 10.74 2.26 18.46
CA VAL A 197 10.96 1.05 17.66
C VAL A 197 12.40 1.02 17.20
N ARG A 198 13.12 -0.05 17.55
CA ARG A 198 14.56 -0.18 17.33
C ARG A 198 14.91 -1.28 16.35
N LEU A 199 15.92 -1.07 15.52
CA LEU A 199 16.49 -2.06 14.62
C LEU A 199 17.31 -3.08 15.44
N ALA A 200 16.82 -4.32 15.48
CA ALA A 200 17.42 -5.42 16.22
C ALA A 200 18.30 -6.31 15.33
N PHE A 201 17.98 -6.43 14.04
CA PHE A 201 18.80 -7.11 13.05
C PHE A 201 18.35 -6.75 11.62
N ALA A 202 19.31 -6.57 10.72
CA ALA A 202 19.09 -6.52 9.28
C ALA A 202 20.26 -7.21 8.56
N PRO A 203 20.02 -8.14 7.61
CA PRO A 203 21.09 -8.65 6.74
C PRO A 203 21.60 -7.54 5.80
N GLU A 204 22.61 -7.83 4.97
CA GLU A 204 22.99 -6.92 3.88
C GLU A 204 21.83 -6.78 2.88
N PHE A 205 21.66 -5.59 2.28
CA PHE A 205 20.66 -5.38 1.22
C PHE A 205 20.83 -6.40 0.09
N GLN A 206 22.06 -6.74 -0.28
CA GLN A 206 22.33 -7.73 -1.32
C GLN A 206 21.85 -9.15 -0.95
N ALA A 207 21.83 -9.51 0.34
CA ALA A 207 21.28 -10.79 0.78
C ALA A 207 19.74 -10.77 0.77
N ALA A 208 19.15 -9.64 1.14
CA ALA A 208 17.70 -9.45 1.16
C ALA A 208 17.06 -9.18 -0.21
N PHE A 209 17.83 -8.71 -1.18
CA PHE A 209 17.36 -8.31 -2.51
C PHE A 209 18.20 -8.92 -3.63
N PHE A 210 18.77 -10.11 -3.41
CA PHE A 210 19.48 -10.87 -4.42
C PHE A 210 18.61 -11.05 -5.67
N GLY A 211 19.20 -10.82 -6.85
CA GLY A 211 18.50 -10.79 -8.14
C GLY A 211 17.87 -9.44 -8.48
N GLY A 212 17.86 -8.49 -7.52
CA GLY A 212 17.49 -7.09 -7.73
C GLY A 212 16.08 -6.91 -8.26
N ASP A 213 15.89 -5.79 -8.98
CA ASP A 213 14.66 -5.56 -9.73
C ASP A 213 14.33 -6.71 -10.68
N PRO A 214 15.23 -7.29 -11.51
CA PRO A 214 14.88 -8.39 -12.41
C PRO A 214 14.07 -9.54 -11.77
N ASP A 215 14.40 -9.93 -10.54
CA ASP A 215 13.67 -10.97 -9.82
C ASP A 215 12.47 -10.44 -9.01
N ASN A 216 12.32 -9.11 -8.87
CA ASN A 216 11.20 -8.50 -8.14
C ASN A 216 9.89 -8.81 -8.88
N PHE A 217 8.88 -9.22 -8.11
CA PHE A 217 7.64 -9.84 -8.57
C PHE A 217 7.82 -11.16 -9.35
N ASN A 218 8.87 -11.94 -9.12
CA ASN A 218 9.08 -13.22 -9.80
C ASN A 218 9.36 -14.36 -8.82
N PHE A 219 9.09 -15.58 -9.28
CA PHE A 219 9.50 -16.80 -8.61
C PHE A 219 9.85 -17.86 -9.66
N PRO A 220 10.96 -18.63 -9.54
CA PRO A 220 11.84 -18.83 -8.39
C PRO A 220 12.57 -17.57 -7.87
N ARG A 221 12.58 -17.41 -6.55
CA ARG A 221 13.18 -16.29 -5.80
C ARG A 221 14.18 -16.83 -4.77
N TYR A 222 15.22 -16.06 -4.47
CA TYR A 222 16.33 -16.48 -3.59
C TYR A 222 16.81 -15.33 -2.70
N ALA A 223 15.92 -14.83 -1.83
CA ALA A 223 16.14 -13.61 -1.08
C ALA A 223 15.91 -13.77 0.42
N LEU A 224 16.87 -13.37 1.26
CA LEU A 224 16.71 -13.34 2.72
C LEU A 224 15.99 -12.06 3.15
N ASP A 225 14.78 -11.84 2.63
CA ASP A 225 14.04 -10.60 2.87
C ASP A 225 13.35 -10.61 4.24
N ALA A 226 14.17 -10.61 5.29
CA ALA A 226 13.74 -10.61 6.67
C ALA A 226 14.61 -9.65 7.50
N ALA A 227 13.98 -8.93 8.41
CA ALA A 227 14.64 -8.11 9.41
C ALA A 227 13.89 -8.22 10.74
N PHE A 228 14.57 -7.82 11.81
CA PHE A 228 13.98 -7.73 13.13
C PHE A 228 14.03 -6.32 13.67
N LEU A 229 12.87 -5.86 14.14
CA LEU A 229 12.73 -4.69 14.99
C LEU A 229 12.45 -5.11 16.42
N ARG A 230 12.44 -4.16 17.36
CA ARG A 230 11.96 -4.36 18.72
C ARG A 230 11.19 -3.14 19.19
N ALA A 231 10.01 -3.36 19.79
CA ALA A 231 9.27 -2.31 20.45
C ALA A 231 9.77 -2.11 21.89
N TYR A 232 9.97 -0.85 22.26
CA TYR A 232 10.35 -0.41 23.59
C TYR A 232 9.30 0.54 24.18
N GLU A 233 9.20 0.54 25.50
CA GLU A 233 8.43 1.49 26.28
C GLU A 233 9.19 1.79 27.58
N ASP A 234 9.32 3.08 27.92
CA ASP A 234 10.05 3.54 29.10
C ASP A 234 11.48 2.95 29.20
N GLY A 235 12.15 2.82 28.05
CA GLY A 235 13.51 2.29 27.92
C GLY A 235 13.63 0.76 28.07
N LYS A 236 12.51 0.03 28.17
CA LYS A 236 12.49 -1.43 28.30
C LYS A 236 11.78 -2.11 27.13
N PRO A 237 12.17 -3.34 26.75
CA PRO A 237 11.41 -4.11 25.76
C PRO A 237 9.95 -4.28 26.19
N VAL A 238 9.04 -4.12 25.24
CA VAL A 238 7.60 -4.31 25.45
C VAL A 238 7.30 -5.79 25.74
N ALA A 239 6.42 -6.05 26.71
CA ALA A 239 5.91 -7.40 26.96
C ALA A 239 4.86 -7.77 25.91
N SER A 240 5.07 -8.87 25.19
CA SER A 240 4.20 -9.33 24.10
C SER A 240 3.71 -10.77 24.36
N PRO A 241 2.79 -10.99 25.31
CA PRO A 241 2.36 -12.34 25.69
C PRO A 241 1.61 -13.08 24.59
N ASN A 242 1.03 -12.35 23.62
CA ASN A 242 0.30 -12.92 22.48
C ASN A 242 1.19 -13.13 21.24
N HIS A 243 2.51 -13.01 21.34
CA HIS A 243 3.41 -13.19 20.20
C HIS A 243 3.19 -14.51 19.46
N LEU A 244 3.44 -14.49 18.15
CA LEU A 244 3.39 -15.68 17.34
C LEU A 244 4.60 -16.58 17.65
N LYS A 245 4.37 -17.88 17.69
CA LYS A 245 5.44 -18.84 17.95
C LYS A 245 6.27 -19.05 16.68
N TRP A 246 7.59 -18.89 16.78
CA TRP A 246 8.51 -19.19 15.68
C TRP A 246 8.57 -20.69 15.39
N ASN A 247 8.41 -21.09 14.13
CA ASN A 247 8.65 -22.46 13.67
C ASN A 247 9.90 -22.50 12.78
N PRO A 248 11.02 -23.08 13.22
CA PRO A 248 12.26 -23.13 12.43
C PRO A 248 12.26 -24.23 11.35
N ASN A 249 11.18 -25.03 11.24
CA ASN A 249 11.11 -26.11 10.26
C ASN A 249 10.67 -25.61 8.89
N ALA A 250 11.03 -26.36 7.85
CA ALA A 250 10.59 -26.04 6.49
C ALA A 250 9.05 -26.15 6.36
N PRO A 251 8.41 -25.21 5.64
CA PRO A 251 7.01 -25.35 5.25
C PRO A 251 6.80 -26.58 4.37
N VAL A 252 5.58 -27.14 4.37
CA VAL A 252 5.24 -28.35 3.60
C VAL A 252 4.27 -28.02 2.47
N ASP A 253 4.40 -28.71 1.33
CA ASP A 253 3.47 -28.53 0.20
C ASP A 253 2.04 -28.89 0.63
N GLY A 254 1.06 -28.06 0.28
CA GLY A 254 -0.32 -28.18 0.72
C GLY A 254 -0.57 -27.80 2.18
N GLU A 255 0.43 -27.33 2.94
CA GLU A 255 0.20 -26.81 4.29
C GLU A 255 -0.72 -25.59 4.24
N VAL A 256 -1.74 -25.58 5.09
CA VAL A 256 -2.71 -24.48 5.18
C VAL A 256 -2.04 -23.25 5.80
N THR A 257 -2.18 -22.11 5.13
CA THR A 257 -1.49 -20.87 5.49
C THR A 257 -2.44 -19.70 5.65
N PHE A 258 -2.11 -18.83 6.60
CA PHE A 258 -2.80 -17.58 6.83
C PHE A 258 -1.80 -16.43 6.79
N VAL A 259 -2.19 -15.31 6.20
CA VAL A 259 -1.38 -14.09 6.13
C VAL A 259 -2.15 -12.97 6.80
N ALA A 260 -1.65 -12.50 7.94
CA ALA A 260 -2.22 -11.40 8.70
C ALA A 260 -1.42 -10.12 8.43
N GLY A 261 -2.04 -9.11 7.83
CA GLY A 261 -1.30 -7.94 7.34
C GLY A 261 -2.18 -6.74 7.04
N ASN A 262 -1.53 -5.65 6.66
CA ASN A 262 -2.12 -4.36 6.32
C ASN A 262 -2.01 -4.11 4.81
N PRO A 263 -2.80 -4.78 3.97
CA PRO A 263 -2.79 -4.53 2.53
C PRO A 263 -3.18 -3.08 2.25
N GLY A 264 -2.39 -2.38 1.45
CA GLY A 264 -2.49 -0.95 1.19
C GLY A 264 -3.83 -0.55 0.58
N SER A 265 -4.03 -0.83 -0.70
CA SER A 265 -5.30 -0.57 -1.36
C SER A 265 -5.58 -1.52 -2.50
N THR A 266 -6.86 -1.84 -2.69
CA THR A 266 -7.37 -2.50 -3.89
C THR A 266 -8.53 -1.70 -4.46
N SER A 267 -8.96 -2.07 -5.66
CA SER A 267 -9.96 -1.41 -6.48
C SER A 267 -10.86 -2.45 -7.16
N ARG A 268 -11.10 -3.58 -6.49
CA ARG A 268 -11.94 -4.69 -6.97
C ARG A 268 -13.41 -4.31 -7.05
N LEU A 269 -13.83 -3.31 -6.27
CA LEU A 269 -15.19 -2.80 -6.19
C LEU A 269 -15.46 -1.58 -7.10
N LEU A 270 -14.51 -1.18 -7.96
CA LEU A 270 -14.72 -0.14 -8.96
C LEU A 270 -15.76 -0.55 -10.02
N THR A 271 -16.46 0.44 -10.58
CA THR A 271 -17.33 0.22 -11.76
C THR A 271 -16.51 0.11 -13.04
N ILE A 272 -17.14 -0.39 -14.11
CA ILE A 272 -16.51 -0.46 -15.44
C ILE A 272 -16.05 0.90 -15.92
N SER A 273 -16.88 1.93 -15.79
CA SER A 273 -16.51 3.28 -16.21
C SER A 273 -15.26 3.80 -15.48
N GLN A 274 -15.09 3.48 -14.20
CA GLN A 274 -13.91 3.83 -13.42
C GLN A 274 -12.68 3.02 -13.86
N LEU A 275 -12.82 1.70 -14.03
CA LEU A 275 -11.74 0.82 -14.50
C LEU A 275 -11.24 1.24 -15.89
N GLU A 276 -12.14 1.62 -16.80
CA GLU A 276 -11.76 2.11 -18.12
C GLU A 276 -11.01 3.44 -18.06
N ARG A 277 -11.38 4.36 -17.17
CA ARG A 277 -10.59 5.59 -16.99
C ARG A 277 -9.20 5.32 -16.42
N LEU A 278 -9.05 4.35 -15.52
CA LEU A 278 -7.72 3.92 -15.04
C LEU A 278 -6.87 3.42 -16.22
N ARG A 279 -7.43 2.50 -17.02
CA ARG A 279 -6.79 1.88 -18.20
C ARG A 279 -6.39 2.88 -19.28
N ASP A 280 -7.28 3.82 -19.58
CA ASP A 280 -7.18 4.66 -20.78
C ASP A 280 -6.45 5.98 -20.52
N GLN A 281 -6.43 6.46 -19.26
CA GLN A 281 -5.87 7.77 -18.92
C GLN A 281 -4.84 7.70 -17.80
N GLN A 282 -5.21 7.19 -16.61
CA GLN A 282 -4.37 7.38 -15.42
C GLN A 282 -3.09 6.54 -15.44
N ILE A 283 -3.22 5.23 -15.64
CA ILE A 283 -2.08 4.31 -15.57
C ILE A 283 -1.08 4.56 -16.70
N PRO A 284 -1.50 4.77 -17.98
CA PRO A 284 -0.55 5.07 -19.05
C PRO A 284 0.31 6.31 -18.78
N ILE A 285 -0.29 7.40 -18.29
CA ILE A 285 0.44 8.63 -17.98
C ILE A 285 1.44 8.40 -16.84
N THR A 286 1.05 7.66 -15.81
CA THR A 286 1.95 7.29 -14.70
C THR A 286 3.13 6.45 -15.20
N LEU A 287 2.88 5.42 -16.00
CA LEU A 287 3.94 4.56 -16.54
C LEU A 287 4.97 5.34 -17.36
N ILE A 288 4.52 6.23 -18.25
CA ILE A 288 5.42 7.02 -19.10
C ILE A 288 6.34 7.90 -18.25
N GLN A 289 5.79 8.62 -17.27
CA GLN A 289 6.59 9.51 -16.43
C GLN A 289 7.49 8.76 -15.45
N SER A 290 7.03 7.64 -14.89
CA SER A 290 7.85 6.79 -14.01
C SER A 290 9.01 6.16 -14.76
N ALA A 291 8.81 5.72 -16.00
CA ALA A 291 9.89 5.18 -16.83
C ALA A 291 10.99 6.21 -17.09
N GLU A 292 10.62 7.45 -17.42
CA GLU A 292 11.59 8.53 -17.64
C GLU A 292 12.35 8.89 -16.37
N LEU A 293 11.65 9.10 -15.25
CA LEU A 293 12.29 9.40 -13.97
C LEU A 293 13.23 8.28 -13.53
N ARG A 294 12.86 7.02 -13.76
CA ARG A 294 13.70 5.86 -13.47
C ARG A 294 15.01 5.94 -14.26
N GLY A 295 14.94 6.22 -15.57
CA GLY A 295 16.13 6.39 -16.39
C GLY A 295 17.07 7.49 -15.86
N ARG A 296 16.51 8.63 -15.43
CA ARG A 296 17.29 9.75 -14.86
C ARG A 296 17.98 9.39 -13.55
N LEU A 297 17.29 8.70 -12.64
CA LEU A 297 17.87 8.30 -11.35
C LEU A 297 18.90 7.19 -11.52
N VAL A 298 18.67 6.23 -12.43
CA VAL A 298 19.65 5.19 -12.76
C VAL A 298 20.92 5.83 -13.33
N GLU A 299 20.81 6.75 -14.28
CA GLU A 299 21.97 7.49 -14.80
C GLU A 299 22.71 8.23 -13.68
N TYR A 300 22.00 8.93 -12.80
CA TYR A 300 22.58 9.60 -11.64
C TYR A 300 23.34 8.65 -10.71
N SER A 301 22.81 7.44 -10.48
CA SER A 301 23.49 6.43 -9.66
C SER A 301 24.84 5.97 -10.23
N THR A 302 25.12 6.24 -11.52
CA THR A 302 26.39 5.87 -12.17
C THR A 302 27.48 6.93 -12.02
N THR A 303 27.17 8.13 -11.52
CA THR A 303 28.12 9.26 -11.52
C THR A 303 29.11 9.20 -10.35
N GLY A 304 28.85 8.37 -9.34
CA GLY A 304 29.74 8.18 -8.20
C GLY A 304 29.15 7.25 -7.14
N GLU A 305 29.99 6.83 -6.18
CA GLU A 305 29.60 5.90 -5.12
C GLU A 305 28.58 6.50 -4.16
N GLU A 306 28.69 7.79 -3.85
CA GLU A 306 27.73 8.46 -2.98
C GLU A 306 26.39 8.62 -3.69
N GLU A 307 26.39 8.98 -4.97
CA GLU A 307 25.19 9.06 -5.81
C GLU A 307 24.49 7.69 -5.92
N LYS A 308 25.26 6.61 -6.10
CA LYS A 308 24.75 5.24 -6.04
C LYS A 308 24.08 4.95 -4.71
N ARG A 309 24.74 5.29 -3.59
CA ARG A 309 24.24 5.03 -2.23
C ARG A 309 22.95 5.79 -1.93
N VAL A 310 22.85 7.06 -2.31
CA VAL A 310 21.67 7.90 -1.99
C VAL A 310 20.51 7.70 -2.95
N ALA A 311 20.77 7.24 -4.19
CA ALA A 311 19.73 6.96 -5.17
C ALA A 311 19.10 5.57 -5.01
N LEU A 312 19.72 4.66 -4.24
CA LEU A 312 19.29 3.27 -4.10
C LEU A 312 17.82 3.13 -3.68
N ASP A 313 17.42 3.72 -2.56
CA ASP A 313 16.04 3.65 -2.06
C ASP A 313 15.02 4.34 -3.00
N PRO A 314 15.29 5.56 -3.52
CA PRO A 314 14.44 6.18 -4.55
C PRO A 314 14.25 5.33 -5.81
N ILE A 315 15.32 4.70 -6.31
CA ILE A 315 15.25 3.80 -7.48
C ILE A 315 14.41 2.58 -7.13
N PHE A 316 14.70 1.93 -6.00
CA PHE A 316 13.98 0.74 -5.54
C PHE A 316 12.46 1.00 -5.46
N GLY A 317 12.03 2.08 -4.80
CA GLY A 317 10.62 2.44 -4.68
C GLY A 317 9.95 2.74 -6.03
N LEU A 318 10.67 3.41 -6.94
CA LEU A 318 10.18 3.77 -8.26
C LEU A 318 10.05 2.54 -9.18
N GLU A 319 11.04 1.65 -9.20
CA GLU A 319 11.03 0.40 -9.97
C GLU A 319 9.90 -0.52 -9.52
N ASN A 320 9.73 -0.67 -8.21
CA ASN A 320 8.63 -1.42 -7.63
C ASN A 320 7.27 -0.87 -8.08
N SER A 321 7.07 0.44 -7.94
CA SER A 321 5.83 1.11 -8.35
C SER A 321 5.58 0.98 -9.85
N PHE A 322 6.62 1.13 -10.69
CA PHE A 322 6.52 0.99 -12.13
C PHE A 322 6.01 -0.39 -12.53
N LYS A 323 6.56 -1.46 -11.93
CA LYS A 323 6.09 -2.83 -12.19
C LYS A 323 4.67 -3.08 -11.75
N VAL A 324 4.28 -2.56 -10.58
CA VAL A 324 2.89 -2.63 -10.12
C VAL A 324 1.95 -2.01 -11.14
N TYR A 325 2.21 -0.78 -11.60
CA TYR A 325 1.38 -0.15 -12.62
C TYR A 325 1.43 -0.88 -13.97
N TYR A 326 2.55 -1.50 -14.32
CA TYR A 326 2.69 -2.27 -15.55
C TYR A 326 1.79 -3.52 -15.52
N GLY A 327 1.81 -4.28 -14.43
CA GLY A 327 0.94 -5.44 -14.26
C GLY A 327 -0.55 -5.05 -14.13
N GLN A 328 -0.84 -3.95 -13.44
CA GLN A 328 -2.19 -3.37 -13.39
C GLN A 328 -2.70 -2.98 -14.79
N GLN A 329 -1.88 -2.33 -15.61
CA GLN A 329 -2.24 -2.02 -16.99
C GLN A 329 -2.51 -3.31 -17.78
N GLY A 330 -1.66 -4.33 -17.62
CA GLY A 330 -1.85 -5.63 -18.26
C GLY A 330 -3.19 -6.29 -17.91
N ALA A 331 -3.61 -6.23 -16.64
CA ALA A 331 -4.92 -6.76 -16.22
C ALA A 331 -6.08 -5.97 -16.85
N LEU A 332 -5.99 -4.64 -16.90
CA LEU A 332 -7.06 -3.82 -17.45
C LEU A 332 -7.14 -3.83 -18.99
N THR A 333 -6.04 -4.16 -19.69
CA THR A 333 -6.05 -4.34 -21.13
C THR A 333 -6.42 -5.77 -21.56
N ASP A 334 -6.41 -6.73 -20.64
CA ASP A 334 -6.84 -8.10 -20.91
C ASP A 334 -8.37 -8.16 -21.17
N PRO A 335 -8.80 -8.59 -22.38
CA PRO A 335 -10.23 -8.63 -22.73
C PRO A 335 -11.03 -9.65 -21.92
N THR A 336 -10.41 -10.74 -21.48
CA THR A 336 -11.06 -11.79 -20.69
C THR A 336 -11.36 -11.27 -19.28
N PHE A 337 -10.37 -10.64 -18.64
CA PHE A 337 -10.50 -10.03 -17.33
C PHE A 337 -11.56 -8.91 -17.35
N MET A 338 -11.45 -7.97 -18.29
CA MET A 338 -12.44 -6.89 -18.42
C MET A 338 -13.83 -7.40 -18.84
N GLY A 339 -13.89 -8.47 -19.63
CA GLY A 339 -15.14 -9.16 -19.98
C GLY A 339 -15.85 -9.69 -18.74
N LYS A 340 -15.13 -10.40 -17.86
CA LYS A 340 -15.64 -10.89 -16.57
C LYS A 340 -16.15 -9.73 -15.70
N LYS A 341 -15.39 -8.64 -15.59
CA LYS A 341 -15.82 -7.45 -14.83
C LYS A 341 -17.12 -6.85 -15.37
N ARG A 342 -17.28 -6.77 -16.70
CA ARG A 342 -18.51 -6.24 -17.32
C ARG A 342 -19.71 -7.15 -17.03
N GLN A 343 -19.49 -8.46 -17.05
CA GLN A 343 -20.52 -9.44 -16.69
C GLN A 343 -20.94 -9.31 -15.22
N GLU A 344 -19.98 -9.21 -14.29
CA GLU A 344 -20.24 -9.02 -12.86
C GLU A 344 -21.09 -7.76 -12.59
N GLU A 345 -20.77 -6.64 -13.24
CA GLU A 345 -21.54 -5.41 -13.10
C GLU A 345 -22.93 -5.51 -13.74
N ALA A 346 -23.04 -6.10 -14.93
CA ALA A 346 -24.32 -6.30 -15.60
C ALA A 346 -25.27 -7.19 -14.80
N GLU A 347 -24.75 -8.28 -14.20
CA GLU A 347 -25.52 -9.15 -13.32
C GLU A 347 -26.03 -8.39 -12.08
N LEU A 348 -25.17 -7.60 -11.42
CA LEU A 348 -25.59 -6.78 -10.29
C LEU A 348 -26.71 -5.80 -10.68
N ARG A 349 -26.56 -5.09 -11.80
CA ARG A 349 -27.59 -4.17 -12.31
C ARG A 349 -28.91 -4.90 -12.59
N GLN A 350 -28.84 -6.08 -13.22
CA GLN A 350 -30.02 -6.90 -13.51
C GLN A 350 -30.73 -7.37 -12.24
N ARG A 351 -29.98 -7.84 -11.24
CA ARG A 351 -30.54 -8.31 -9.97
C ARG A 351 -31.18 -7.18 -9.15
N VAL A 352 -30.60 -5.98 -9.19
CA VAL A 352 -31.22 -4.77 -8.62
C VAL A 352 -32.53 -4.45 -9.34
N ALA A 353 -32.54 -4.44 -10.67
CA ALA A 353 -33.74 -4.13 -11.46
C ALA A 353 -34.87 -5.16 -11.30
N ALA A 354 -34.55 -6.40 -10.93
CA ALA A 354 -35.52 -7.46 -10.71
C ALA A 354 -36.35 -7.29 -9.42
N ASP A 355 -35.90 -6.45 -8.48
CA ASP A 355 -36.63 -6.08 -7.27
C ASP A 355 -37.03 -4.60 -7.34
N PRO A 356 -38.31 -4.28 -7.60
CA PRO A 356 -38.76 -2.90 -7.74
C PRO A 356 -38.48 -2.01 -6.52
N ALA A 357 -38.56 -2.55 -5.29
CA ALA A 357 -38.31 -1.77 -4.08
C ALA A 357 -36.83 -1.46 -3.90
N VAL A 358 -35.95 -2.41 -4.25
CA VAL A 358 -34.51 -2.17 -4.28
C VAL A 358 -34.15 -1.20 -5.41
N ALA A 359 -34.70 -1.37 -6.61
CA ALA A 359 -34.45 -0.50 -7.76
C ALA A 359 -34.84 0.96 -7.47
N GLU A 360 -36.02 1.20 -6.89
CA GLU A 360 -36.46 2.54 -6.50
C GLU A 360 -35.52 3.20 -5.47
N ARG A 361 -35.11 2.43 -4.45
CA ARG A 361 -34.22 2.92 -3.40
C ARG A 361 -32.81 3.24 -3.90
N ILE A 362 -32.25 2.38 -4.76
CA ILE A 362 -30.87 2.51 -5.25
C ILE A 362 -30.76 3.58 -6.34
N GLY A 363 -31.75 3.68 -7.23
CA GLY A 363 -31.69 4.53 -8.42
C GLY A 363 -30.63 4.05 -9.42
N ASP A 364 -29.96 4.98 -10.11
CA ASP A 364 -28.89 4.67 -11.08
C ASP A 364 -27.52 5.26 -10.69
N PRO A 365 -26.85 4.70 -9.67
CA PRO A 365 -25.54 5.17 -9.28
C PRO A 365 -24.44 4.88 -10.31
N TRP A 366 -24.68 3.96 -11.25
CA TRP A 366 -23.71 3.68 -12.30
C TRP A 366 -23.67 4.78 -13.35
N GLY A 367 -24.84 5.25 -13.80
CA GLY A 367 -24.96 6.42 -14.68
C GLY A 367 -24.39 7.68 -14.03
N ASP A 368 -24.55 7.85 -12.72
CA ASP A 368 -23.92 8.95 -11.97
C ASP A 368 -22.39 8.84 -11.99
N LEU A 369 -21.82 7.66 -11.77
CA LEU A 369 -20.37 7.44 -11.84
C LEU A 369 -19.81 7.62 -13.26
N GLU A 370 -20.56 7.23 -14.29
CA GLU A 370 -20.22 7.46 -15.70
C GLU A 370 -20.11 8.96 -16.01
N LYS A 371 -21.06 9.78 -15.55
CA LYS A 371 -20.99 11.25 -15.67
C LYS A 371 -19.78 11.82 -14.94
N VAL A 372 -19.50 11.34 -13.72
CA VAL A 372 -18.32 11.78 -12.97
C VAL A 372 -17.02 11.47 -13.71
N GLN A 373 -16.94 10.36 -14.45
CA GLN A 373 -15.73 10.04 -15.21
C GLN A 373 -15.45 11.04 -16.33
N VAL A 374 -16.47 11.74 -16.86
CA VAL A 374 -16.27 12.82 -17.84
C VAL A 374 -15.56 14.00 -17.16
N THR A 375 -16.12 14.52 -16.07
CA THR A 375 -15.50 15.62 -15.31
C THR A 375 -14.11 15.25 -14.79
N ALA A 376 -13.92 14.02 -14.33
CA ALA A 376 -12.63 13.54 -13.87
C ALA A 376 -11.58 13.52 -15.00
N ARG A 377 -11.97 13.20 -16.24
CA ARG A 377 -11.04 13.22 -17.39
C ARG A 377 -10.58 14.64 -17.70
N ASP A 378 -11.50 15.60 -17.70
CA ASP A 378 -11.23 17.00 -18.04
C ASP A 378 -10.32 17.67 -17.01
N LEU A 379 -10.54 17.41 -15.73
CA LEU A 379 -9.75 17.99 -14.64
C LEU A 379 -8.44 17.25 -14.36
N TYR A 380 -8.23 16.05 -14.93
CA TYR A 380 -7.16 15.15 -14.49
C TYR A 380 -5.76 15.74 -14.64
N LEU A 381 -5.41 16.30 -15.80
CA LEU A 381 -4.05 16.77 -16.04
C LEU A 381 -3.67 17.94 -15.12
N PRO A 382 -4.46 19.03 -15.02
CA PRO A 382 -4.17 20.09 -14.06
C PRO A 382 -4.14 19.58 -12.62
N TYR A 383 -5.12 18.75 -12.22
CA TYR A 383 -5.17 18.22 -10.85
C TYR A 383 -3.93 17.38 -10.53
N ARG A 384 -3.50 16.52 -11.46
CA ARG A 384 -2.32 15.68 -11.32
C ARG A 384 -1.05 16.51 -11.20
N GLN A 385 -0.82 17.44 -12.13
CA GLN A 385 0.44 18.18 -12.18
C GLN A 385 0.55 19.21 -11.06
N LEU A 386 -0.53 19.91 -10.73
CA LEU A 386 -0.50 21.03 -9.78
C LEU A 386 -0.81 20.62 -8.34
N GLU A 387 -1.59 19.56 -8.09
CA GLU A 387 -2.00 19.16 -6.73
C GLU A 387 -1.54 17.76 -6.33
N ALA A 388 -1.94 16.72 -7.08
CA ALA A 388 -1.77 15.33 -6.63
C ALA A 388 -0.30 14.88 -6.65
N ASN A 389 0.44 15.22 -7.71
CA ASN A 389 1.86 14.87 -7.88
C ASN A 389 2.78 16.11 -7.82
N ALA A 390 2.29 17.23 -7.28
CA ALA A 390 3.08 18.46 -7.17
C ALA A 390 4.36 18.23 -6.36
N GLY A 391 5.49 18.68 -6.89
CA GLY A 391 6.83 18.47 -6.33
C GLY A 391 7.54 17.21 -6.80
N GLY A 392 6.88 16.30 -7.54
CA GLY A 392 7.55 15.18 -8.19
C GLY A 392 8.16 14.12 -7.27
N GLY A 393 7.83 14.12 -5.98
CA GLY A 393 8.46 13.28 -4.95
C GLY A 393 9.47 14.01 -4.07
N SER A 394 9.77 15.29 -4.32
CA SER A 394 10.69 16.09 -3.51
C SER A 394 10.20 16.23 -2.06
N THR A 395 11.08 15.85 -1.15
CA THR A 395 10.91 15.98 0.29
C THR A 395 10.87 17.46 0.71
N LEU A 396 11.76 18.29 0.19
CA LEU A 396 11.82 19.73 0.49
C LEU A 396 10.54 20.45 0.05
N TYR A 397 10.03 20.14 -1.15
CA TYR A 397 8.77 20.70 -1.62
C TYR A 397 7.60 20.27 -0.74
N SER A 398 7.57 19.00 -0.32
CA SER A 398 6.53 18.49 0.58
C SER A 398 6.51 19.24 1.92
N TYR A 399 7.67 19.55 2.50
CA TYR A 399 7.79 20.34 3.71
C TYR A 399 7.33 21.78 3.50
N ALA A 400 7.81 22.45 2.46
CA ALA A 400 7.39 23.81 2.13
C ALA A 400 5.88 23.92 1.95
N ARG A 401 5.28 22.99 1.19
CA ARG A 401 3.83 22.91 0.97
C ARG A 401 3.04 22.71 2.25
N ALA A 402 3.48 21.81 3.12
CA ALA A 402 2.83 21.58 4.41
C ALA A 402 2.90 22.83 5.31
N ILE A 403 4.08 23.47 5.40
CA ILE A 403 4.31 24.68 6.21
C ILE A 403 3.47 25.85 5.69
N VAL A 404 3.50 26.12 4.38
CA VAL A 404 2.74 27.22 3.76
C VAL A 404 1.24 27.03 3.97
N ARG A 405 0.72 25.82 3.76
CA ARG A 405 -0.71 25.53 3.96
C ARG A 405 -1.09 25.64 5.44
N ALA A 406 -0.28 25.09 6.36
CA ALA A 406 -0.53 25.24 7.79
C ALA A 406 -0.53 26.70 8.24
N SER A 407 0.38 27.52 7.73
CA SER A 407 0.42 28.97 8.01
C SER A 407 -0.83 29.70 7.51
N LYS A 408 -1.26 29.42 6.26
CA LYS A 408 -2.49 29.99 5.69
C LYS A 408 -3.75 29.57 6.47
N GLU A 409 -3.86 28.31 6.90
CA GLU A 409 -5.00 27.83 7.69
C GLU A 409 -4.98 28.38 9.12
N ARG A 410 -3.81 28.50 9.76
CA ARG A 410 -3.69 29.13 11.10
C ARG A 410 -4.14 30.58 11.13
N ALA A 411 -3.98 31.30 10.01
CA ALA A 411 -4.42 32.68 9.88
C ALA A 411 -5.96 32.84 9.81
N LYS A 412 -6.70 31.75 9.59
CA LYS A 412 -8.17 31.74 9.58
C LYS A 412 -8.74 31.49 10.99
N PRO A 413 -9.98 31.96 11.26
CA PRO A 413 -10.74 31.51 12.43
C PRO A 413 -10.84 29.99 12.48
N VAL A 414 -10.84 29.40 13.69
CA VAL A 414 -10.84 27.93 13.87
C VAL A 414 -11.99 27.25 13.11
N ALA A 415 -13.18 27.86 13.10
CA ALA A 415 -14.36 27.35 12.41
C ALA A 415 -14.26 27.39 10.86
N GLU A 416 -13.30 28.14 10.31
CA GLU A 416 -13.09 28.30 8.86
C GLU A 416 -11.87 27.51 8.36
N ARG A 417 -11.12 26.87 9.27
CA ARG A 417 -9.99 26.03 8.89
C ARG A 417 -10.49 24.78 8.17
N ARG A 418 -9.74 24.37 7.15
CA ARG A 418 -9.99 23.09 6.49
C ARG A 418 -9.68 21.92 7.43
N ALA A 419 -10.41 20.82 7.25
CA ALA A 419 -10.13 19.57 7.96
C ALA A 419 -8.66 19.13 7.77
N GLY A 420 -8.06 18.61 8.84
CA GLY A 420 -6.63 18.26 8.90
C GLY A 420 -5.69 19.41 9.26
N TYR A 421 -6.23 20.56 9.68
CA TYR A 421 -5.46 21.72 10.19
C TYR A 421 -5.99 22.21 11.55
N ALA A 422 -6.54 21.29 12.35
CA ALA A 422 -6.77 21.57 13.77
C ALA A 422 -5.42 21.76 14.49
N ASP A 423 -5.45 22.35 15.69
CA ASP A 423 -4.20 22.60 16.44
C ASP A 423 -3.45 21.29 16.75
N SER A 424 -4.17 20.19 16.97
CA SER A 424 -3.62 18.84 17.13
C SER A 424 -2.94 18.32 15.86
N ASP A 425 -3.51 18.57 14.69
CA ASP A 425 -2.94 18.19 13.38
C ASP A 425 -1.65 18.96 13.10
N ILE A 426 -1.66 20.26 13.39
CA ILE A 426 -0.48 21.12 13.23
C ILE A 426 0.62 20.69 14.21
N ALA A 427 0.27 20.34 15.45
CA ALA A 427 1.24 19.80 16.41
C ALA A 427 1.82 18.46 15.93
N ALA A 428 1.02 17.59 15.31
CA ALA A 428 1.48 16.35 14.70
C ALA A 428 2.39 16.60 13.48
N LEU A 429 2.07 17.59 12.65
CA LEU A 429 2.92 18.05 11.57
C LEU A 429 4.27 18.56 12.10
N GLY A 430 4.27 19.35 13.17
CA GLY A 430 5.48 19.83 13.82
C GLY A 430 6.42 18.70 14.26
N ARG A 431 5.86 17.64 14.86
CA ARG A 431 6.66 16.44 15.22
C ARG A 431 7.27 15.75 14.01
N ARG A 432 6.53 15.66 12.90
CA ARG A 432 7.04 15.08 11.65
C ARG A 432 8.16 15.93 11.04
N LEU A 433 7.97 17.25 11.00
CA LEU A 433 8.96 18.20 10.50
C LEU A 433 10.22 18.26 11.38
N ALA A 434 10.14 17.85 12.64
CA ALA A 434 11.31 17.76 13.52
C ALA A 434 12.19 16.52 13.24
N SER A 435 11.77 15.58 12.38
CA SER A 435 12.53 14.35 12.11
C SER A 435 13.88 14.64 11.46
N GLU A 436 14.97 14.20 12.07
CA GLU A 436 16.31 14.28 11.51
C GLU A 436 16.51 13.12 10.52
N ALA A 437 16.42 13.41 9.22
CA ALA A 437 16.69 12.46 8.15
C ALA A 437 17.52 13.15 7.06
N PRO A 438 18.55 12.49 6.50
CA PRO A 438 19.33 13.05 5.39
C PRO A 438 18.45 13.34 4.17
N ILE A 439 18.71 14.46 3.47
CA ILE A 439 18.01 14.82 2.24
C ILE A 439 19.02 14.86 1.08
N PRO A 440 18.98 13.89 0.14
CA PRO A 440 19.91 13.86 -0.98
C PRO A 440 19.56 14.92 -2.04
N VAL A 441 20.28 16.04 -1.98
CA VAL A 441 20.04 17.24 -2.82
C VAL A 441 20.00 16.93 -4.32
N GLY A 442 20.87 16.04 -4.83
CA GLY A 442 20.88 15.67 -6.24
C GLY A 442 19.60 14.93 -6.68
N VAL A 443 19.04 14.08 -5.81
CA VAL A 443 17.76 13.39 -6.07
C VAL A 443 16.60 14.39 -6.07
N GLU A 444 16.58 15.32 -5.10
CA GLU A 444 15.58 16.39 -5.04
C GLU A 444 15.57 17.23 -6.32
N GLU A 445 16.75 17.61 -6.82
CA GLU A 445 16.89 18.41 -8.04
C GLU A 445 16.36 17.68 -9.29
N ILE A 446 16.66 16.37 -9.43
CA ILE A 446 16.16 15.53 -10.52
C ILE A 446 14.63 15.42 -10.47
N GLN A 447 14.06 15.18 -9.29
CA GLN A 447 12.61 15.04 -9.13
C GLN A 447 11.86 16.34 -9.43
N LEU A 448 12.34 17.47 -8.91
CA LEU A 448 11.74 18.79 -9.12
C LEU A 448 11.81 19.20 -10.60
N SER A 449 12.99 19.09 -11.22
CA SER A 449 13.18 19.43 -12.63
C SER A 449 12.32 18.55 -13.53
N HIS A 450 12.28 17.23 -13.27
CA HIS A 450 11.41 16.31 -14.00
C HIS A 450 9.93 16.68 -13.86
N TRP A 451 9.44 16.94 -12.64
CA TRP A 451 8.05 17.32 -12.42
C TRP A 451 7.67 18.63 -13.12
N MET A 452 8.50 19.66 -13.02
CA MET A 452 8.26 20.93 -13.70
C MET A 452 8.29 20.78 -15.23
N LEU A 453 9.22 19.97 -15.76
CA LEU A 453 9.26 19.63 -17.18
C LEU A 453 7.97 18.94 -17.62
N LYS A 454 7.56 17.88 -16.92
CA LYS A 454 6.32 17.17 -17.22
C LYS A 454 5.08 18.06 -17.05
N THR A 455 5.08 18.97 -16.09
CA THR A 455 3.99 19.94 -15.91
C THR A 455 3.87 20.85 -17.14
N ARG A 456 4.99 21.38 -17.64
CA ARG A 456 5.03 22.17 -18.88
C ARG A 456 4.59 21.38 -20.11
N GLU A 457 4.97 20.11 -20.23
CA GLU A 457 4.57 19.26 -21.37
C GLU A 457 3.07 18.99 -21.38
N TYR A 458 2.50 18.61 -20.23
CA TYR A 458 1.09 18.20 -20.14
C TYR A 458 0.11 19.37 -20.05
N LEU A 459 0.52 20.51 -19.47
CA LEU A 459 -0.32 21.72 -19.40
C LEU A 459 0.02 22.73 -20.50
N THR A 460 1.06 22.48 -21.29
CA THR A 460 1.62 23.33 -22.34
C THR A 460 2.26 24.63 -21.82
N VAL A 461 3.11 25.24 -22.64
CA VAL A 461 3.76 26.54 -22.36
C VAL A 461 2.77 27.71 -22.29
N ASP A 462 1.57 27.54 -22.86
CA ASP A 462 0.58 28.61 -22.93
C ASP A 462 -0.26 28.74 -21.66
N SER A 463 -0.28 27.70 -20.82
CA SER A 463 -0.98 27.71 -19.54
C SER A 463 -0.50 28.86 -18.65
N ALA A 464 -1.45 29.58 -18.05
CA ALA A 464 -1.16 30.64 -17.09
C ALA A 464 -0.39 30.10 -15.87
N ASP A 465 -0.77 28.92 -15.38
CA ASP A 465 -0.12 28.28 -14.23
C ASP A 465 1.33 27.90 -14.56
N VAL A 466 1.61 27.43 -15.78
CA VAL A 466 2.97 27.11 -16.23
C VAL A 466 3.82 28.39 -16.38
N LYS A 467 3.23 29.46 -16.92
CA LYS A 467 3.89 30.77 -17.03
C LYS A 467 4.23 31.34 -15.65
N THR A 468 3.33 31.20 -14.66
CA THR A 468 3.59 31.58 -13.27
C THR A 468 4.66 30.72 -12.63
N MET A 469 4.60 29.39 -12.83
CA MET A 469 5.53 28.44 -12.22
C MET A 469 6.96 28.59 -12.73
N LEU A 470 7.14 28.73 -14.05
CA LEU A 470 8.46 28.70 -14.67
C LEU A 470 9.00 30.07 -15.07
N GLY A 471 8.11 31.04 -15.31
CA GLY A 471 8.51 32.33 -15.88
C GLY A 471 9.30 32.16 -17.18
N ALA A 472 10.50 32.73 -17.23
CA ALA A 472 11.42 32.62 -18.36
C ALA A 472 12.56 31.59 -18.13
N GLU A 473 12.56 30.89 -17.00
CA GLU A 473 13.65 29.98 -16.61
C GLU A 473 13.35 28.53 -17.01
N SER A 474 14.39 27.71 -17.14
CA SER A 474 14.21 26.28 -17.36
C SER A 474 13.89 25.54 -16.05
N PRO A 475 13.20 24.39 -16.10
CA PRO A 475 12.98 23.54 -14.92
C PRO A 475 14.26 23.23 -14.12
N GLU A 476 15.38 23.02 -14.79
CA GLU A 476 16.67 22.69 -14.19
C GLU A 476 17.23 23.88 -13.39
N VAL A 477 17.21 25.09 -13.96
CA VAL A 477 17.66 26.31 -13.28
C VAL A 477 16.82 26.58 -12.03
N ILE A 478 15.51 26.40 -12.13
CA ILE A 478 14.61 26.56 -10.98
C ILE A 478 14.92 25.48 -9.93
N ALA A 479 15.01 24.21 -10.31
CA ALA A 479 15.28 23.12 -9.38
C ALA A 479 16.59 23.33 -8.60
N ALA A 480 17.67 23.69 -9.28
CA ALA A 480 18.97 23.99 -8.66
C ALA A 480 18.88 25.13 -7.62
N ARG A 481 18.03 26.13 -7.87
CA ARG A 481 17.75 27.22 -6.91
C ARG A 481 16.88 26.74 -5.73
N LEU A 482 15.85 25.94 -6.00
CA LEU A 482 14.92 25.48 -4.97
C LEU A 482 15.59 24.57 -3.93
N VAL A 483 16.54 23.74 -4.35
CA VAL A 483 17.25 22.84 -3.43
C VAL A 483 18.25 23.55 -2.50
N GLN A 484 18.50 24.85 -2.70
CA GLN A 484 19.23 25.70 -1.74
C GLN A 484 18.37 26.13 -0.53
N SER A 485 17.20 25.52 -0.36
CA SER A 485 16.28 25.81 0.74
C SER A 485 16.91 25.49 2.10
N ARG A 486 16.58 26.32 3.10
CA ARG A 486 16.95 26.10 4.50
C ARG A 486 16.08 25.03 5.15
N LEU A 487 15.03 24.53 4.48
CA LEU A 487 14.19 23.43 4.97
C LEU A 487 14.92 22.09 5.09
N ILE A 488 16.17 22.01 4.63
CA ILE A 488 17.06 20.89 4.97
C ILE A 488 17.34 20.82 6.48
N ASP A 489 17.30 21.95 7.19
CA ASP A 489 17.51 22.03 8.64
C ASP A 489 16.18 21.83 9.41
N PRO A 490 16.06 20.77 10.22
CA PRO A 490 14.90 20.53 11.10
C PRO A 490 14.53 21.72 12.00
N ALA A 491 15.53 22.44 12.52
CA ALA A 491 15.29 23.60 13.40
C ALA A 491 14.62 24.73 12.62
N TYR A 492 15.08 24.98 11.39
CA TYR A 492 14.45 25.96 10.51
C TYR A 492 13.03 25.54 10.10
N ARG A 493 12.77 24.24 9.85
CA ARG A 493 11.40 23.75 9.58
C ARG A 493 10.45 24.04 10.74
N ALA A 494 10.89 23.81 11.97
CA ALA A 494 10.12 24.13 13.17
C ALA A 494 9.87 25.64 13.32
N GLN A 495 10.89 26.45 13.06
CA GLN A 495 10.76 27.92 13.06
C GLN A 495 9.76 28.38 11.99
N ALA A 496 9.87 27.86 10.76
CA ALA A 496 9.02 28.22 9.64
C ALA A 496 7.55 27.80 9.86
N LEU A 497 7.28 26.65 10.50
CA LEU A 497 5.91 26.25 10.84
C LEU A 497 5.21 27.26 11.77
N ALA A 498 5.97 27.95 12.62
CA ALA A 498 5.43 28.96 13.51
C ALA A 498 5.11 30.30 12.81
N MET A 499 5.69 30.57 11.63
CA MET A 499 5.60 31.84 10.92
C MET A 499 4.22 32.12 10.31
N THR A 500 3.87 33.42 10.20
CA THR A 500 2.72 33.89 9.41
C THR A 500 3.03 33.84 7.90
N PRO A 501 2.02 33.93 7.02
CA PRO A 501 2.26 33.97 5.58
C PRO A 501 3.21 35.10 5.14
N GLU A 502 3.13 36.26 5.78
CA GLU A 502 3.99 37.42 5.51
C GLU A 502 5.43 37.16 5.96
N GLN A 503 5.61 36.52 7.12
CA GLN A 503 6.93 36.13 7.62
C GLN A 503 7.56 35.04 6.73
N LEU A 504 6.77 34.07 6.26
CA LEU A 504 7.22 33.08 5.30
C LEU A 504 7.65 33.71 3.97
N ALA A 505 6.87 34.67 3.46
CA ALA A 505 7.22 35.42 2.26
C ALA A 505 8.50 36.24 2.42
N ALA A 506 8.71 36.84 3.60
CA ALA A 506 9.91 37.61 3.94
C ALA A 506 11.12 36.74 4.33
N SER A 507 10.95 35.42 4.45
CA SER A 507 12.01 34.52 4.93
C SER A 507 13.20 34.45 3.96
N GLY A 508 12.97 34.68 2.66
CA GLY A 508 13.97 34.52 1.60
C GLY A 508 14.28 33.06 1.25
N ASP A 509 13.54 32.09 1.78
CA ASP A 509 13.72 30.68 1.43
C ASP A 509 13.14 30.38 0.03
N PRO A 510 13.94 29.84 -0.91
CA PRO A 510 13.52 29.68 -2.30
C PRO A 510 12.37 28.69 -2.47
N MET A 511 12.33 27.60 -1.69
CA MET A 511 11.26 26.60 -1.79
C MET A 511 9.95 27.12 -1.23
N ILE A 512 9.99 27.81 -0.08
CA ILE A 512 8.80 28.45 0.51
C ILE A 512 8.24 29.52 -0.45
N ALA A 513 9.10 30.37 -1.02
CA ALA A 513 8.68 31.40 -1.97
C ALA A 513 8.01 30.78 -3.21
N PHE A 514 8.59 29.71 -3.75
CA PHE A 514 8.03 28.99 -4.89
C PHE A 514 6.66 28.40 -4.58
N VAL A 515 6.48 27.76 -3.42
CA VAL A 515 5.18 27.23 -3.00
C VAL A 515 4.17 28.35 -2.79
N LEU A 516 4.54 29.45 -2.14
CA LEU A 516 3.64 30.59 -1.93
C LEU A 516 3.07 31.14 -3.26
N ALA A 517 3.92 31.21 -4.29
CA ALA A 517 3.53 31.69 -5.62
C ALA A 517 2.59 30.74 -6.37
N ASN A 518 2.70 29.42 -6.15
CA ASN A 518 2.04 28.42 -6.99
C ASN A 518 0.88 27.67 -6.31
N ASP A 519 0.85 27.60 -4.97
CA ASP A 519 -0.12 26.76 -4.23
C ASP A 519 -1.57 27.20 -4.43
N ASN A 520 -1.83 28.47 -4.75
CA ASN A 520 -3.21 28.93 -4.98
C ASN A 520 -3.87 28.24 -6.18
N ALA A 521 -3.14 28.04 -7.29
CA ALA A 521 -3.64 27.32 -8.45
C ALA A 521 -3.93 25.85 -8.11
N ALA A 522 -3.02 25.21 -7.35
CA ALA A 522 -3.18 23.85 -6.84
C ALA A 522 -4.45 23.71 -5.96
N GLN A 523 -4.69 24.66 -5.06
CA GLN A 523 -5.88 24.68 -4.21
C GLN A 523 -7.18 24.94 -4.98
N ALA A 524 -7.13 25.76 -6.03
CA ALA A 524 -8.28 26.01 -6.89
C ALA A 524 -8.68 24.74 -7.66
N ILE A 525 -7.73 24.05 -8.30
CA ILE A 525 -8.02 22.80 -9.01
C ILE A 525 -8.44 21.69 -8.05
N ARG A 526 -7.85 21.63 -6.85
CA ARG A 526 -8.30 20.72 -5.80
C ARG A 526 -9.77 20.94 -5.44
N THR A 527 -10.18 22.19 -5.27
CA THR A 527 -11.58 22.52 -4.93
C THR A 527 -12.54 22.05 -6.03
N GLN A 528 -12.17 22.23 -7.30
CA GLN A 528 -12.95 21.74 -8.44
C GLN A 528 -13.02 20.21 -8.48
N TRP A 529 -11.90 19.53 -8.24
CA TRP A 529 -11.83 18.08 -8.15
C TRP A 529 -12.67 17.53 -7.00
N ASP A 530 -12.59 18.15 -5.81
CA ASP A 530 -13.34 17.71 -4.64
C ASP A 530 -14.86 17.82 -4.89
N ALA A 531 -15.32 18.93 -5.47
CA ALA A 531 -16.73 19.17 -5.77
C ALA A 531 -17.25 18.33 -6.96
N GLY A 532 -16.50 18.25 -8.05
CA GLY A 532 -16.92 17.62 -9.31
C GLY A 532 -16.61 16.12 -9.41
N VAL A 533 -15.69 15.60 -8.59
CA VAL A 533 -15.23 14.21 -8.66
C VAL A 533 -15.40 13.50 -7.32
N ASN A 534 -14.78 13.97 -6.24
CA ASN A 534 -14.75 13.21 -4.98
C ASN A 534 -16.14 13.11 -4.33
N ALA A 535 -16.83 14.23 -4.13
CA ALA A 535 -18.16 14.25 -3.51
C ALA A 535 -19.22 13.42 -4.28
N PRO A 536 -19.42 13.59 -5.60
CA PRO A 536 -20.37 12.78 -6.35
C PRO A 536 -19.94 11.30 -6.44
N THR A 537 -18.64 11.01 -6.53
CA THR A 537 -18.14 9.61 -6.46
C THR A 537 -18.51 8.96 -5.14
N ALA A 538 -18.32 9.63 -4.01
CA ALA A 538 -18.60 9.06 -2.69
C ALA A 538 -20.08 8.67 -2.54
N ARG A 539 -21.00 9.55 -2.95
CA ARG A 539 -22.45 9.29 -2.92
C ARG A 539 -22.86 8.13 -3.81
N ALA A 540 -22.38 8.13 -5.05
CA ALA A 540 -22.75 7.08 -6.00
C ALA A 540 -22.11 5.73 -5.63
N ALA A 541 -20.86 5.72 -5.16
CA ALA A 541 -20.18 4.51 -4.71
C ALA A 541 -20.88 3.87 -3.48
N GLU A 542 -21.37 4.69 -2.54
CA GLU A 542 -22.18 4.21 -1.42
C GLU A 542 -23.45 3.51 -1.90
N LYS A 543 -24.16 4.08 -2.88
CA LYS A 543 -25.34 3.44 -3.47
C LYS A 543 -25.00 2.14 -4.20
N VAL A 544 -23.85 2.06 -4.88
CA VAL A 544 -23.38 0.77 -5.45
C VAL A 544 -23.08 -0.24 -4.34
N ALA A 545 -22.56 0.20 -3.19
CA ALA A 545 -22.35 -0.68 -2.04
C ALA A 545 -23.68 -1.19 -1.47
N GLN A 546 -24.67 -0.32 -1.30
CA GLN A 546 -26.02 -0.69 -0.87
C GLN A 546 -26.68 -1.68 -1.85
N ALA A 547 -26.49 -1.49 -3.16
CA ALA A 547 -26.92 -2.43 -4.19
C ALA A 547 -26.27 -3.81 -4.00
N ARG A 548 -24.95 -3.86 -3.76
CA ARG A 548 -24.23 -5.11 -3.48
C ARG A 548 -24.77 -5.80 -2.23
N PHE A 549 -24.99 -5.07 -1.14
CA PHE A 549 -25.53 -5.67 0.09
C PHE A 549 -26.95 -6.20 -0.10
N ALA A 550 -27.81 -5.49 -0.84
CA ALA A 550 -29.17 -5.96 -1.13
C ALA A 550 -29.17 -7.27 -1.95
N VAL A 551 -28.19 -7.44 -2.83
CA VAL A 551 -28.12 -8.55 -3.78
C VAL A 551 -27.32 -9.73 -3.26
N TYR A 552 -26.20 -9.48 -2.56
CA TYR A 552 -25.24 -10.50 -2.16
C TYR A 552 -25.17 -10.71 -0.64
N GLY A 553 -25.83 -9.87 0.16
CA GLY A 553 -25.62 -9.81 1.61
C GLY A 553 -24.27 -9.19 1.96
N ASP A 554 -23.84 -9.37 3.21
CA ASP A 554 -22.62 -8.76 3.77
C ASP A 554 -21.48 -9.75 4.06
N ASN A 555 -21.63 -11.01 3.65
CA ASN A 555 -20.57 -12.04 3.69
C ASN A 555 -19.51 -11.87 2.57
N LEU A 556 -19.27 -10.64 2.13
CA LEU A 556 -18.25 -10.28 1.14
C LEU A 556 -17.04 -9.68 1.84
N TYR A 557 -15.85 -9.81 1.26
CA TYR A 557 -14.67 -9.09 1.74
C TYR A 557 -14.60 -7.67 1.09
N PRO A 558 -14.18 -6.63 1.83
CA PRO A 558 -14.04 -5.29 1.27
C PRO A 558 -12.70 -5.11 0.55
N ASP A 559 -12.61 -4.11 -0.34
CA ASP A 559 -11.32 -3.63 -0.87
C ASP A 559 -10.34 -3.34 0.26
N ALA A 560 -9.04 -3.54 0.04
CA ALA A 560 -7.99 -3.22 0.98
C ALA A 560 -7.92 -1.70 1.26
N THR A 561 -7.57 -1.34 2.50
CA THR A 561 -7.60 0.05 3.01
C THR A 561 -6.49 0.34 4.01
N PHE A 562 -5.42 -0.46 4.01
CA PHE A 562 -4.34 -0.46 5.01
C PHE A 562 -4.81 -0.76 6.45
N SER A 563 -6.06 -1.22 6.60
CA SER A 563 -6.55 -1.84 7.82
C SER A 563 -6.05 -3.28 7.94
N LEU A 564 -6.00 -3.82 9.15
CA LEU A 564 -5.56 -5.20 9.36
C LEU A 564 -6.56 -6.18 8.73
N ARG A 565 -6.05 -7.10 7.90
CA ARG A 565 -6.79 -8.15 7.20
C ARG A 565 -6.16 -9.52 7.45
N LEU A 566 -6.95 -10.55 7.17
CA LEU A 566 -6.53 -11.94 7.16
C LEU A 566 -6.86 -12.58 5.81
N SER A 567 -5.83 -13.07 5.12
CA SER A 567 -6.00 -13.94 3.95
C SER A 567 -5.69 -15.38 4.35
N TYR A 568 -6.39 -16.35 3.77
CA TYR A 568 -6.17 -17.78 3.98
C TYR A 568 -5.87 -18.47 2.65
N GLY A 569 -5.19 -19.60 2.69
CA GLY A 569 -4.74 -20.32 1.51
C GLY A 569 -3.91 -21.54 1.89
N GLN A 570 -3.02 -21.96 0.99
CA GLN A 570 -2.10 -23.07 1.23
C GLN A 570 -0.80 -22.88 0.46
N VAL A 571 0.28 -23.50 0.95
CA VAL A 571 1.54 -23.62 0.21
C VAL A 571 1.29 -24.42 -1.07
N LYS A 572 1.51 -23.80 -2.23
CA LYS A 572 1.23 -24.43 -3.53
C LYS A 572 1.87 -23.68 -4.69
N GLY A 573 2.60 -24.40 -5.54
CA GLY A 573 3.11 -23.93 -6.82
C GLY A 573 2.00 -23.65 -7.84
N TRP A 574 2.36 -23.42 -9.10
CA TRP A 574 1.38 -23.21 -10.16
C TRP A 574 1.88 -23.72 -11.50
N THR A 575 0.96 -23.86 -12.45
CA THR A 575 1.31 -24.18 -13.84
C THR A 575 0.99 -22.99 -14.71
N TYR A 576 1.99 -22.50 -15.45
CA TYR A 576 1.82 -21.40 -16.41
C TYR A 576 2.35 -21.83 -17.78
N ARG A 577 1.48 -21.77 -18.79
CA ARG A 577 1.81 -22.15 -20.18
C ARG A 577 2.48 -23.53 -20.31
N GLY A 578 1.99 -24.51 -19.53
CA GLY A 578 2.51 -25.88 -19.53
C GLY A 578 3.77 -26.10 -18.67
N VAL A 579 4.34 -25.06 -18.05
CA VAL A 579 5.48 -25.16 -17.14
C VAL A 579 4.97 -25.14 -15.70
N THR A 580 5.30 -26.17 -14.93
CA THR A 580 4.99 -26.22 -13.50
C THR A 580 6.11 -25.56 -12.71
N VAL A 581 5.77 -24.53 -11.96
CA VAL A 581 6.65 -23.86 -11.02
C VAL A 581 6.41 -24.47 -9.63
N PRO A 582 7.46 -25.00 -8.96
CA PRO A 582 7.32 -25.66 -7.67
C PRO A 582 6.97 -24.66 -6.56
N SER A 583 6.58 -25.18 -5.39
CA SER A 583 6.23 -24.36 -4.23
C SER A 583 7.43 -23.77 -3.50
N PHE A 584 8.64 -24.27 -3.76
CA PHE A 584 9.83 -24.00 -2.96
C PHE A 584 11.04 -23.69 -3.83
N THR A 585 11.88 -22.79 -3.33
CA THR A 585 13.31 -22.72 -3.66
C THR A 585 14.13 -23.21 -2.48
N HIS A 586 15.43 -23.46 -2.70
CA HIS A 586 16.36 -23.90 -1.67
C HIS A 586 17.58 -22.98 -1.61
N MET A 587 18.23 -22.89 -0.45
CA MET A 587 19.36 -21.98 -0.25
C MET A 587 20.53 -22.26 -1.21
N GLY A 588 20.69 -23.51 -1.66
CA GLY A 588 21.65 -23.88 -2.70
C GLY A 588 21.46 -23.14 -4.02
N GLY A 589 20.22 -22.85 -4.41
CA GLY A 589 19.92 -22.19 -5.69
C GLY A 589 20.38 -20.72 -5.76
N LEU A 590 20.60 -20.06 -4.61
CA LEU A 590 21.28 -18.76 -4.58
C LEU A 590 22.69 -18.86 -5.18
N TYR A 591 23.44 -19.90 -4.81
CA TYR A 591 24.81 -20.11 -5.29
C TYR A 591 24.85 -20.60 -6.74
N GLU A 592 23.86 -21.39 -7.15
CA GLU A 592 23.73 -21.84 -8.55
C GLU A 592 23.43 -20.68 -9.50
N ARG A 593 22.63 -19.71 -9.04
CA ARG A 593 22.23 -18.54 -9.82
C ARG A 593 23.24 -17.38 -9.75
N ALA A 594 24.11 -17.37 -8.74
CA ALA A 594 25.07 -16.30 -8.55
C ALA A 594 26.06 -16.20 -9.73
N THR A 595 26.13 -15.03 -10.37
CA THR A 595 27.05 -14.76 -11.48
C THR A 595 28.32 -14.04 -11.03
N GLY A 596 28.29 -13.48 -9.81
CA GLY A 596 29.35 -12.59 -9.29
C GLY A 596 29.21 -11.13 -9.70
N ALA A 597 28.23 -10.78 -10.54
CA ALA A 597 27.94 -9.41 -10.95
C ALA A 597 26.55 -8.95 -10.47
N GLU A 598 26.42 -7.66 -10.14
CA GLU A 598 25.12 -7.07 -9.78
C GLU A 598 24.08 -7.25 -10.91
N PRO A 599 22.81 -7.58 -10.59
CA PRO A 599 22.25 -7.80 -9.25
C PRO A 599 22.31 -9.27 -8.77
N PHE A 600 22.99 -10.16 -9.50
CA PHE A 600 23.10 -11.60 -9.21
C PHE A 600 24.43 -11.98 -8.53
N ASN A 601 25.06 -11.08 -7.79
CA ASN A 601 26.14 -11.39 -6.86
C ASN A 601 25.57 -11.78 -5.50
N ALA A 602 26.08 -12.85 -4.88
CA ALA A 602 25.76 -13.15 -3.48
C ALA A 602 26.43 -12.13 -2.56
N SER A 603 25.85 -11.87 -1.37
CA SER A 603 26.52 -11.03 -0.38
C SER A 603 27.82 -11.70 0.11
N GLU A 604 28.80 -10.89 0.53
CA GLU A 604 30.11 -11.40 0.96
C GLU A 604 29.99 -12.45 2.09
N ARG A 605 29.08 -12.24 3.05
CA ARG A 605 28.86 -13.22 4.14
C ARG A 605 28.24 -14.52 3.64
N PHE A 606 27.33 -14.47 2.67
CA PHE A 606 26.78 -15.68 2.06
C PHE A 606 27.86 -16.44 1.28
N VAL A 607 28.74 -15.74 0.55
CA VAL A 607 29.90 -16.35 -0.12
C VAL A 607 30.82 -17.03 0.91
N ALA A 608 31.16 -16.32 2.00
CA ALA A 608 32.02 -16.84 3.05
C ALA A 608 31.41 -18.01 3.87
N ALA A 609 30.08 -18.19 3.81
CA ALA A 609 29.34 -19.24 4.50
C ALA A 609 28.96 -20.43 3.60
N GLN A 610 29.26 -20.39 2.30
CA GLN A 610 28.80 -21.35 1.31
C GLN A 610 29.10 -22.82 1.65
N ASP A 611 30.24 -23.11 2.28
CA ASP A 611 30.65 -24.48 2.65
C ASP A 611 30.03 -24.96 3.97
N ARG A 612 29.48 -24.04 4.78
CA ARG A 612 28.89 -24.35 6.09
C ARG A 612 27.36 -24.42 6.03
N ILE A 613 26.75 -23.72 5.08
CA ILE A 613 25.31 -23.58 4.99
C ILE A 613 24.65 -24.89 4.52
N ASN A 614 23.50 -25.22 5.13
CA ASN A 614 22.70 -26.33 4.62
C ASN A 614 21.94 -25.91 3.36
N LYS A 615 22.49 -26.24 2.19
CA LYS A 615 21.94 -25.90 0.86
C LYS A 615 20.54 -26.46 0.58
N ASN A 616 20.09 -27.47 1.32
CA ASN A 616 18.77 -28.09 1.15
C ASN A 616 17.65 -27.39 1.92
N VAL A 617 17.97 -26.42 2.79
CA VAL A 617 16.95 -25.63 3.51
C VAL A 617 16.07 -24.92 2.50
N VAL A 618 14.74 -25.03 2.67
CA VAL A 618 13.76 -24.28 1.88
C VAL A 618 14.03 -22.80 2.09
N TYR A 619 14.35 -22.07 1.03
CA TYR A 619 14.69 -20.66 1.10
C TYR A 619 13.43 -19.80 1.06
N ASP A 620 12.87 -19.67 -0.13
CA ASP A 620 11.62 -18.98 -0.37
C ASP A 620 10.55 -20.00 -0.75
N PHE A 621 9.31 -19.66 -0.50
CA PHE A 621 8.17 -20.48 -0.86
C PHE A 621 7.00 -19.64 -1.35
N VAL A 622 6.07 -20.30 -2.03
CA VAL A 622 4.84 -19.68 -2.51
C VAL A 622 3.59 -20.29 -1.90
N SER A 623 2.59 -19.43 -1.67
CA SER A 623 1.26 -19.83 -1.24
C SER A 623 0.17 -19.16 -2.06
N THR A 624 -1.05 -19.70 -1.97
CA THR A 624 -2.24 -19.15 -2.64
C THR A 624 -2.84 -17.96 -1.90
N ASN A 625 -2.22 -17.47 -0.81
CA ASN A 625 -2.76 -16.32 -0.09
C ASN A 625 -2.88 -15.10 -1.02
N ASP A 626 -3.94 -14.33 -0.80
CA ASP A 626 -4.28 -13.13 -1.54
C ASP A 626 -3.68 -11.90 -0.85
N ILE A 627 -2.63 -11.34 -1.46
CA ILE A 627 -1.91 -10.17 -0.95
C ILE A 627 -1.81 -9.06 -1.99
N ILE A 628 -1.47 -7.86 -1.52
CA ILE A 628 -1.09 -6.69 -2.33
C ILE A 628 0.00 -5.92 -1.57
N GLY A 629 0.58 -4.87 -2.18
CA GLY A 629 1.51 -3.97 -1.49
C GLY A 629 0.96 -3.49 -0.15
N GLY A 630 1.81 -3.41 0.87
CA GLY A 630 1.43 -3.21 2.28
C GLY A 630 1.45 -4.50 3.11
N ASN A 631 1.22 -5.66 2.48
CA ASN A 631 1.41 -6.96 3.15
C ASN A 631 2.87 -7.37 3.30
N SER A 632 3.83 -6.64 2.76
CA SER A 632 5.24 -6.87 3.03
C SER A 632 5.51 -6.93 4.52
N GLY A 633 6.14 -8.01 4.98
CA GLY A 633 6.49 -8.32 6.36
C GLY A 633 5.38 -9.02 7.13
N SER A 634 4.23 -9.28 6.51
CA SER A 634 3.13 -10.03 7.14
C SER A 634 3.62 -11.43 7.52
N PRO A 635 3.35 -11.89 8.75
CA PRO A 635 3.61 -13.28 9.09
C PRO A 635 2.76 -14.20 8.21
N VAL A 636 3.42 -15.19 7.60
CA VAL A 636 2.76 -16.39 7.10
C VAL A 636 2.73 -17.39 8.23
N ILE A 637 1.52 -17.77 8.68
CA ILE A 637 1.33 -18.70 9.78
C ILE A 637 0.59 -19.96 9.34
N ASN A 638 0.89 -21.07 9.98
CA ASN A 638 0.13 -22.31 9.82
C ASN A 638 -1.15 -22.31 10.68
N ALA A 639 -1.99 -23.33 10.56
CA ALA A 639 -3.23 -23.45 11.33
C ALA A 639 -3.04 -23.48 12.86
N LYS A 640 -1.85 -23.81 13.36
CA LYS A 640 -1.53 -23.76 14.80
C LYS A 640 -1.25 -22.33 15.29
N GLY A 641 -1.08 -21.37 14.38
CA GLY A 641 -0.65 -20.01 14.65
C GLY A 641 0.87 -19.87 14.85
N GLU A 642 1.65 -20.79 14.27
CA GLU A 642 3.11 -20.72 14.27
C GLU A 642 3.59 -20.00 12.99
N VAL A 643 4.55 -19.07 13.11
CA VAL A 643 5.14 -18.38 11.95
C VAL A 643 6.05 -19.33 11.19
N ILE A 644 5.77 -19.50 9.90
CA ILE A 644 6.54 -20.33 8.95
C ILE A 644 7.25 -19.49 7.87
N GLY A 645 6.91 -18.21 7.77
CA GLY A 645 7.59 -17.26 6.88
C GLY A 645 7.13 -15.81 7.06
N ALA A 646 7.73 -14.92 6.27
CA ALA A 646 7.28 -13.55 6.10
C ALA A 646 6.99 -13.28 4.62
N ALA A 647 5.78 -12.84 4.30
CA ALA A 647 5.40 -12.47 2.94
C ALA A 647 6.17 -11.21 2.55
N PHE A 648 6.85 -11.23 1.41
CA PHE A 648 7.67 -10.10 0.94
C PHE A 648 7.38 -9.66 -0.48
N ASP A 649 6.74 -10.51 -1.28
CA ASP A 649 6.46 -10.23 -2.67
C ASP A 649 5.27 -11.08 -3.16
N GLY A 650 4.80 -10.83 -4.37
CA GLY A 650 3.93 -11.73 -5.11
C GLY A 650 4.57 -12.12 -6.43
N ASN A 651 4.09 -13.16 -7.10
CA ASN A 651 4.56 -13.45 -8.46
C ASN A 651 4.00 -12.44 -9.48
N ILE A 652 4.53 -12.44 -10.70
CA ILE A 652 4.21 -11.41 -11.70
C ILE A 652 2.71 -11.32 -12.02
N HIS A 653 2.00 -12.45 -11.92
CA HIS A 653 0.56 -12.55 -12.12
C HIS A 653 -0.25 -11.85 -11.02
N SER A 654 0.29 -11.77 -9.80
CA SER A 654 -0.34 -11.10 -8.67
C SER A 654 -0.46 -9.58 -8.83
N LEU A 655 0.26 -8.97 -9.78
CA LEU A 655 0.24 -7.52 -10.00
C LEU A 655 -1.12 -6.99 -10.50
N GLY A 656 -1.96 -7.85 -11.09
CA GLY A 656 -3.36 -7.56 -11.39
C GLY A 656 -4.29 -7.61 -10.15
N GLY A 657 -3.77 -8.07 -9.01
CA GLY A 657 -4.48 -8.32 -7.74
C GLY A 657 -5.26 -7.13 -7.18
N SER A 658 -4.89 -5.91 -7.59
CA SER A 658 -5.62 -4.69 -7.25
C SER A 658 -7.05 -4.68 -7.80
N PHE A 659 -7.29 -5.32 -8.95
CA PHE A 659 -8.60 -5.33 -9.61
C PHE A 659 -9.32 -6.67 -9.51
N GLY A 660 -8.59 -7.77 -9.30
CA GLY A 660 -9.17 -9.08 -9.06
C GLY A 660 -8.10 -10.14 -8.79
N TYR A 661 -8.50 -11.23 -8.17
CA TYR A 661 -7.61 -12.33 -7.83
C TYR A 661 -7.82 -13.52 -8.76
N ASP A 662 -6.72 -14.10 -9.24
CA ASP A 662 -6.71 -15.34 -10.01
C ASP A 662 -6.04 -16.46 -9.19
N GLY A 663 -6.83 -17.34 -8.59
CA GLY A 663 -6.29 -18.44 -7.77
C GLY A 663 -5.47 -19.47 -8.53
N GLU A 664 -5.56 -19.51 -9.86
CA GLU A 664 -4.76 -20.44 -10.66
C GLU A 664 -3.31 -19.93 -10.78
N LEU A 665 -3.13 -18.61 -10.92
CA LEU A 665 -1.84 -17.99 -11.21
C LEU A 665 -1.25 -17.18 -10.06
N ASN A 666 -2.04 -16.47 -9.27
CA ASN A 666 -1.54 -15.56 -8.24
C ASN A 666 -0.87 -16.33 -7.11
N ARG A 667 0.34 -15.94 -6.74
CA ARG A 667 1.04 -16.49 -5.59
C ARG A 667 1.64 -15.39 -4.73
N THR A 668 1.49 -15.55 -3.42
CA THR A 668 2.29 -14.86 -2.42
C THR A 668 3.66 -15.51 -2.38
N VAL A 669 4.74 -14.72 -2.39
CA VAL A 669 6.13 -15.16 -2.23
C VAL A 669 6.59 -14.77 -0.82
N SER A 670 7.22 -15.71 -0.13
CA SER A 670 7.60 -15.55 1.27
C SER A 670 8.97 -16.15 1.54
N VAL A 671 9.73 -15.51 2.43
CA VAL A 671 10.99 -16.05 2.95
C VAL A 671 10.63 -17.00 4.08
N SER A 672 11.22 -18.20 4.09
CA SER A 672 10.91 -19.18 5.12
C SER A 672 11.63 -18.87 6.44
N THR A 673 10.96 -19.14 7.56
CA THR A 673 11.61 -19.08 8.89
C THR A 673 12.73 -20.11 9.03
N ALA A 674 12.71 -21.20 8.26
CA ALA A 674 13.81 -22.17 8.20
C ALA A 674 15.08 -21.54 7.64
N ALA A 675 14.98 -20.79 6.55
CA ALA A 675 16.10 -20.07 5.95
C ALA A 675 16.59 -18.93 6.82
N VAL A 676 15.69 -18.18 7.45
CA VAL A 676 16.07 -17.15 8.44
C VAL A 676 16.82 -17.79 9.61
N THR A 677 16.34 -18.94 10.10
CA THR A 677 17.01 -19.69 11.18
C THR A 677 18.41 -20.15 10.77
N GLU A 678 18.55 -20.73 9.57
CA GLU A 678 19.85 -21.18 9.03
C GLU A 678 20.81 -20.00 8.83
N ALA A 679 20.34 -18.89 8.26
CA ALA A 679 21.15 -17.70 8.06
C ALA A 679 21.62 -17.08 9.39
N LEU A 680 20.72 -16.92 10.36
CA LEU A 680 21.09 -16.44 11.70
C LEU A 680 22.12 -17.36 12.37
N ARG A 681 22.07 -18.66 12.12
CA ARG A 681 22.99 -19.64 12.71
C ARG A 681 24.35 -19.64 12.01
N THR A 682 24.36 -19.74 10.70
CA THR A 682 25.52 -20.14 9.90
C THR A 682 26.19 -18.98 9.17
N VAL A 683 25.41 -17.97 8.77
CA VAL A 683 25.89 -16.79 8.05
C VAL A 683 26.21 -15.65 9.02
N TYR A 684 25.30 -15.34 9.94
CA TYR A 684 25.38 -14.15 10.80
C TYR A 684 25.78 -14.41 12.26
N ASN A 685 25.85 -15.68 12.69
CA ASN A 685 26.21 -16.09 14.05
C ASN A 685 25.46 -15.31 15.15
N GLN A 686 24.12 -15.41 15.16
CA GLN A 686 23.20 -14.70 16.05
C GLN A 686 22.53 -15.61 17.09
N PRO A 687 23.29 -16.21 18.03
CA PRO A 687 22.74 -17.16 18.99
C PRO A 687 21.81 -16.52 20.03
N ARG A 688 21.87 -15.20 20.24
CA ARG A 688 20.92 -14.46 21.11
C ARG A 688 19.52 -14.46 20.51
N LEU A 689 19.41 -14.06 19.24
CA LEU A 689 18.14 -14.02 18.53
C LEU A 689 17.55 -15.43 18.38
N LEU A 690 18.36 -16.42 18.04
CA LEU A 690 17.90 -17.82 17.96
C LEU A 690 17.30 -18.31 19.29
N ARG A 691 17.95 -18.03 20.43
CA ARG A 691 17.41 -18.39 21.75
C ARG A 691 16.11 -17.66 22.06
N GLU A 692 16.05 -16.38 21.74
CA GLU A 692 14.85 -15.58 21.96
C GLU A 692 13.65 -16.06 21.11
N LEU A 693 13.91 -16.52 19.88
CA LEU A 693 12.93 -17.17 19.01
C LEU A 693 12.59 -18.61 19.45
N GLY A 694 13.17 -19.10 20.56
CA GLY A 694 12.92 -20.45 21.06
C GLY A 694 13.59 -21.57 20.25
N VAL A 695 14.55 -21.24 19.37
CA VAL A 695 15.30 -22.22 18.59
C VAL A 695 16.44 -22.78 19.44
N ARG A 696 16.41 -24.09 19.71
CA ARG A 696 17.46 -24.79 20.45
C ARG A 696 18.71 -25.00 19.58
N ARG A 697 19.86 -25.13 20.25
CA ARG A 697 21.16 -25.35 19.58
C ARG A 697 21.15 -26.63 18.75
#